data_AF-A0A4P5WZN7-F1
#
_entry.id   AF-A0A4P5WZN7-F1
#
_cell.length_a   1.000
_cell.length_b   1.000
_cell.length_c   1.000
_cell.angle_alpha   90.00
_cell.angle_beta   90.00
_cell.angle_gamma   90.00
#
_symmetry.space_group_name_H-M   'P 1'
#
loop_
_entity.id
_entity.type
_entity.pdbx_description
1 polymer ?
#
loop_
_entity_poly.entity_id
_entity_poly.type
_entity_poly.pdbx_seq_one_letter_code
_entity_poly.pdbx_strand_id
1 'polypeptide(L)'
;MLRRVAHAPQAAIVLAAASFLAGGLCRAAPAAPADGPTGDQIPPTVLTPAVRQAVANGAAALVSRILAPGNTYKLAFPPAQTLVTRVVEIEKIPAKRVSQEQPVWEHEYGEVEKLVPIIESGQPTGRFQKVKQRVVVKSKQVGTTTRTVLVPDPYGTETIERPKTVREPGGPAAWAPNLPGLNGMALYVLAKAGLAKHPATVKHAAALASHADLLKGLPDSTFDVAWMAVGFTALGPESPHAPIAERLLGKLIDGQVREGKIDGLWGPVCANTVHFVRLFNVNQKVREELDVNIPKLLAAANPVQAKQIVATGEAMRALATAYERTHRDVFRAGMRLKELQGPLGIAETDTVPGVPFNTFQWLVTDLESTEAAAFALAEAQRAGMLPAETERIAIKGKKVHPPSKTDAVLKAAARRLAETLDEAGCPTGLVQVVANNSLDKTGFPVALVTTDDAPPTLFDAATASTSVAAQAAVEWLAEADPDLVKVLDPARKATRERAKRIAARWFAESAVPTAPVWQGVYQATTVSHADLKKSATVPAPAKAADVDALPMGPAGCLYRLVPGFRGLFTDKTTAKDRLADGLFRQIAYRLVVLQDQNGQWSSPGNQFLSSALEALNIARAANDQHAALNRGPGKINLPDPLPYELLLALRLPQVMPSGAVHPDGAAFATLASLVFLVDGLEKPVSLEGIPIHPTAATEPPKEPGDAAPPPVPWAAPQDAARSVPRPNSALQPLVETVTAATNSRITLAPSPADAGQPGKPPATPVPVKKPDGEDDVGTFDDLLTPGAGK
;
A
#
# COMPACT_ATOMS: atom_id res chain seq x y z
N MET A 1 -17.75 48.79 -59.51
CA MET A 1 -18.13 50.19 -59.24
C MET A 1 -17.99 50.46 -57.75
N LEU A 2 -17.14 51.44 -57.43
CA LEU A 2 -16.86 51.96 -56.09
C LEU A 2 -17.92 52.99 -55.66
N ARG A 3 -18.14 53.07 -54.34
CA ARG A 3 -18.63 54.18 -53.46
C ARG A 3 -19.89 53.80 -52.68
N ARG A 4 -19.80 53.49 -51.38
CA ARG A 4 -19.53 54.34 -50.17
C ARG A 4 -20.70 55.25 -49.80
N VAL A 5 -21.31 54.94 -48.64
CA VAL A 5 -21.75 55.85 -47.55
C VAL A 5 -21.89 54.96 -46.30
N ALA A 6 -21.62 55.29 -45.03
CA ALA A 6 -20.67 56.11 -44.29
C ALA A 6 -21.03 55.89 -42.78
N HIS A 7 -20.03 55.96 -41.89
CA HIS A 7 -20.10 56.04 -40.41
C HIS A 7 -20.57 54.77 -39.65
N ALA A 8 -19.96 54.31 -38.55
CA ALA A 8 -19.10 54.91 -37.52
C ALA A 8 -18.15 53.84 -36.92
N PRO A 9 -17.08 54.21 -36.19
CA PRO A 9 -16.04 53.29 -35.73
C PRO A 9 -16.36 52.60 -34.39
N GLN A 10 -15.88 51.37 -34.31
CA GLN A 10 -15.57 50.54 -33.15
C GLN A 10 -15.57 51.24 -31.78
N ALA A 11 -16.55 50.91 -30.93
CA ALA A 11 -16.43 50.95 -29.48
C ALA A 11 -17.44 50.00 -28.83
N ALA A 12 -16.95 49.23 -27.85
CA ALA A 12 -17.69 48.47 -26.83
C ALA A 12 -18.52 47.25 -27.28
N ILE A 13 -17.97 46.05 -27.06
CA ILE A 13 -18.54 44.94 -26.25
C ILE A 13 -17.38 43.93 -26.06
N VAL A 14 -16.53 44.20 -25.07
CA VAL A 14 -15.72 43.20 -24.37
C VAL A 14 -15.90 43.52 -22.90
N LEU A 15 -17.03 43.11 -22.32
CA LEU A 15 -17.28 43.18 -20.87
C LEU A 15 -18.54 42.38 -20.53
N ALA A 16 -18.38 41.05 -20.44
CA ALA A 16 -19.26 40.15 -19.67
C ALA A 16 -18.67 38.73 -19.54
N ALA A 17 -17.36 38.61 -19.31
CA ALA A 17 -16.70 37.32 -19.01
C ALA A 17 -15.59 37.47 -17.94
N ALA A 18 -15.69 38.48 -17.08
CA ALA A 18 -14.68 38.82 -16.06
C ALA A 18 -15.29 39.06 -14.67
N SER A 19 -16.35 38.34 -14.30
CA SER A 19 -17.02 38.51 -12.99
C SER A 19 -17.24 37.22 -12.19
N PHE A 20 -16.60 36.11 -12.56
CA PHE A 20 -16.53 34.89 -11.73
C PHE A 20 -15.11 34.55 -11.21
N LEU A 21 -14.18 35.51 -11.27
CA LEU A 21 -12.81 35.39 -10.75
C LEU A 21 -12.48 36.40 -9.62
N ALA A 22 -13.47 37.10 -9.08
CA ALA A 22 -13.29 38.10 -8.02
C ALA A 22 -14.14 37.78 -6.78
N GLY A 23 -13.98 36.55 -6.27
CA GLY A 23 -14.31 36.17 -4.89
C GLY A 23 -13.07 35.67 -4.14
N GLY A 24 -11.89 36.11 -4.58
CA GLY A 24 -10.64 35.89 -3.89
C GLY A 24 -10.60 36.74 -2.63
N LEU A 25 -10.89 36.11 -1.48
CA LEU A 25 -10.31 36.56 -0.22
C LEU A 25 -8.83 36.82 -0.49
N CYS A 26 -8.38 38.06 -0.25
CA CYS A 26 -6.98 38.45 -0.31
C CYS A 26 -6.14 37.52 0.57
N ARG A 27 -5.67 36.41 0.00
CA ARG A 27 -4.51 35.69 0.50
C ARG A 27 -3.34 36.56 0.11
N ALA A 28 -2.90 37.40 1.04
CA ALA A 28 -1.54 37.93 0.97
C ALA A 28 -0.63 36.72 0.73
N ALA A 29 0.11 36.73 -0.37
CA ALA A 29 1.16 35.74 -0.57
C ALA A 29 2.08 35.82 0.65
N PRO A 30 2.27 34.74 1.43
CA PRO A 30 3.26 34.79 2.49
C PRO A 30 4.61 35.05 1.81
N ALA A 31 5.30 36.09 2.27
CA ALA A 31 6.71 36.26 2.00
C ALA A 31 7.41 34.91 2.27
N ALA A 32 8.40 34.54 1.44
CA ALA A 32 9.21 33.36 1.67
C ALA A 32 9.63 33.33 3.16
N PRO A 33 9.45 32.22 3.90
CA PRO A 33 9.78 32.24 5.32
C PRO A 33 11.27 32.51 5.45
N ALA A 34 11.61 33.59 6.15
CA ALA A 34 12.72 33.53 7.10
C ALA A 34 12.57 32.22 7.89
N ASP A 35 13.68 31.51 8.15
CA ASP A 35 13.72 30.19 8.79
C ASP A 35 12.53 29.93 9.73
N GLY A 36 11.79 28.84 9.49
CA GLY A 36 10.62 28.49 10.30
C GLY A 36 10.97 28.45 11.80
N PRO A 37 10.00 28.60 12.71
CA PRO A 37 10.28 28.79 14.12
C PRO A 37 11.12 27.65 14.70
N THR A 38 12.12 28.00 15.51
CA THR A 38 12.93 27.03 16.24
C THR A 38 12.10 26.41 17.37
N GLY A 39 12.47 25.21 17.84
CA GLY A 39 11.68 24.50 18.86
C GLY A 39 11.44 25.30 20.15
N ASP A 40 12.42 26.11 20.57
CA ASP A 40 12.32 27.02 21.71
C ASP A 40 11.37 28.21 21.49
N GLN A 41 11.09 28.58 20.24
CA GLN A 41 10.10 29.60 19.87
C GLN A 41 8.66 29.07 19.84
N ILE A 42 8.45 27.77 20.10
CA ILE A 42 7.14 27.12 20.10
C ILE A 42 6.82 26.70 21.54
N PRO A 43 6.15 27.51 22.36
CA PRO A 43 5.94 27.14 23.76
C PRO A 43 5.00 25.94 23.89
N PRO A 44 5.34 24.91 24.72
CA PRO A 44 4.51 23.73 24.87
C PRO A 44 3.12 24.06 25.44
N THR A 45 3.02 25.14 26.23
CA THR A 45 1.77 25.62 26.83
C THR A 45 0.72 26.04 25.81
N VAL A 46 1.13 26.59 24.66
CA VAL A 46 0.21 26.97 23.56
C VAL A 46 0.12 25.90 22.48
N LEU A 47 1.15 25.06 22.31
CA LEU A 47 1.13 23.97 21.35
C LEU A 47 0.23 22.82 21.79
N THR A 48 0.24 22.45 23.08
CA THR A 48 -0.51 21.28 23.60
C THR A 48 -2.02 21.38 23.32
N PRO A 49 -2.71 22.51 23.59
CA PRO A 49 -4.12 22.66 23.24
C PRO A 49 -4.37 22.56 21.73
N ALA A 50 -3.48 23.12 20.90
CA ALA A 50 -3.60 23.10 19.46
C ALA A 50 -3.41 21.69 18.87
N VAL A 51 -2.45 20.91 19.38
CA VAL A 51 -2.28 19.49 19.03
C VAL A 51 -3.52 18.69 19.42
N ARG A 52 -4.02 18.88 20.65
CA ARG A 52 -5.23 18.18 21.12
C ARG A 52 -6.44 18.47 20.24
N GLN A 53 -6.67 19.73 19.89
CA GLN A 53 -7.76 20.13 19.02
C GLN A 53 -7.57 19.60 17.59
N ALA A 54 -6.34 19.61 17.05
CA ALA A 54 -6.05 19.06 15.73
C ALA A 54 -6.35 17.56 15.65
N VAL A 55 -5.96 16.79 16.67
CA VAL A 55 -6.30 15.37 16.76
C VAL A 55 -7.81 15.17 16.90
N ALA A 56 -8.49 15.97 17.72
CA ALA A 56 -9.94 15.90 17.88
C ALA A 56 -10.68 16.18 16.57
N ASN A 57 -10.25 17.19 15.80
CA ASN A 57 -10.80 17.53 14.49
C ASN A 57 -10.60 16.41 13.46
N GLY A 58 -9.40 15.84 13.40
CA GLY A 58 -9.12 14.71 12.50
C GLY A 58 -9.86 13.43 12.89
N ALA A 59 -9.96 13.14 14.20
CA ALA A 59 -10.76 12.03 14.71
C ALA A 59 -12.24 12.22 14.40
N ALA A 60 -12.78 13.44 14.57
CA ALA A 60 -14.14 13.77 14.17
C ALA A 60 -14.36 13.56 12.67
N ALA A 61 -13.41 13.98 11.82
CA ALA A 61 -13.46 13.72 10.38
C ALA A 61 -13.49 12.21 10.06
N LEU A 62 -12.69 11.38 10.74
CA LEU A 62 -12.76 9.91 10.59
C LEU A 62 -14.12 9.34 11.03
N VAL A 63 -14.66 9.82 12.16
CA VAL A 63 -15.99 9.42 12.65
C VAL A 63 -17.09 9.82 11.66
N SER A 64 -17.03 11.04 11.09
CA SER A 64 -17.96 11.51 10.05
C SER A 64 -18.00 10.56 8.85
N ARG A 65 -16.83 10.04 8.44
CA ARG A 65 -16.73 9.09 7.32
C ARG A 65 -17.40 7.77 7.66
N ILE A 66 -17.09 7.21 8.83
CA ILE A 66 -17.65 5.92 9.30
C ILE A 66 -19.18 6.00 9.40
N LEU A 67 -19.69 7.11 9.91
CA LEU A 67 -21.12 7.34 10.13
C LEU A 67 -21.85 7.91 8.91
N ALA A 68 -21.16 8.15 7.79
CA ALA A 68 -21.79 8.71 6.60
C ALA A 68 -22.97 7.82 6.15
N PRO A 69 -24.16 8.39 5.86
CA PRO A 69 -25.35 7.61 5.50
C PRO A 69 -25.14 6.67 4.30
N GLY A 70 -24.38 7.11 3.29
CA GLY A 70 -24.00 6.30 2.12
C GLY A 70 -22.90 5.27 2.38
N ASN A 71 -22.31 5.23 3.58
CA ASN A 71 -21.27 4.27 3.93
C ASN A 71 -21.87 3.01 4.53
N THR A 72 -22.22 2.06 3.66
CA THR A 72 -22.74 0.74 4.04
C THR A 72 -21.68 -0.15 4.68
N TYR A 73 -20.42 0.03 4.29
CA TYR A 73 -19.28 -0.73 4.82
C TYR A 73 -18.89 -0.35 6.25
N LYS A 74 -19.32 0.81 6.76
CA LYS A 74 -18.95 1.31 8.10
C LYS A 74 -17.44 1.44 8.30
N LEU A 75 -16.70 1.65 7.21
CA LEU A 75 -15.26 1.87 7.20
C LEU A 75 -14.93 3.34 6.98
N ALA A 76 -13.93 3.88 7.66
CA ALA A 76 -13.45 5.23 7.37
C ALA A 76 -13.09 5.40 5.88
N PHE A 77 -12.53 4.36 5.27
CA PHE A 77 -12.19 4.33 3.84
C PHE A 77 -12.82 3.08 3.21
N PRO A 78 -14.05 3.16 2.67
CA PRO A 78 -14.70 2.00 2.06
C PRO A 78 -14.12 1.66 0.68
N PRO A 79 -14.31 0.42 0.19
CA PRO A 79 -13.93 0.04 -1.16
C PRO A 79 -14.67 0.86 -2.22
N ALA A 80 -14.03 1.10 -3.36
CA ALA A 80 -14.61 1.84 -4.47
C ALA A 80 -15.58 0.95 -5.25
N GLN A 81 -16.75 1.46 -5.62
CA GLN A 81 -17.65 0.71 -6.49
C GLN A 81 -17.16 0.77 -7.94
N THR A 82 -16.95 -0.37 -8.59
CA THR A 82 -16.53 -0.37 -9.99
C THR A 82 -17.65 0.13 -10.90
N LEU A 83 -17.27 0.88 -11.93
CA LEU A 83 -18.19 1.41 -12.92
C LEU A 83 -18.43 0.37 -14.01
N VAL A 84 -19.69 0.12 -14.34
CA VAL A 84 -20.08 -0.71 -15.48
C VAL A 84 -20.27 0.20 -16.68
N THR A 85 -19.74 -0.23 -17.82
CA THR A 85 -19.93 0.46 -19.09
C THR A 85 -21.21 -0.05 -19.70
N ARG A 86 -22.27 0.77 -19.68
CA ARG A 86 -23.55 0.46 -20.32
C ARG A 86 -23.59 1.15 -21.68
N VAL A 87 -23.92 0.39 -22.73
CA VAL A 87 -24.27 0.98 -24.03
C VAL A 87 -25.64 1.63 -23.88
N VAL A 88 -25.68 2.96 -23.92
CA VAL A 88 -26.94 3.73 -23.80
C VAL A 88 -27.54 4.03 -25.16
N GLU A 89 -26.70 4.13 -26.20
CA GLU A 89 -27.14 4.49 -27.55
C GLU A 89 -26.10 3.99 -28.56
N ILE A 90 -26.50 3.74 -29.80
CA ILE A 90 -25.57 3.48 -30.91
C ILE A 90 -25.57 4.73 -31.79
N GLU A 91 -24.45 5.45 -31.79
CA GLU A 91 -24.26 6.62 -32.63
C GLU A 91 -23.80 6.19 -34.02
N LYS A 92 -24.44 6.70 -35.07
CA LYS A 92 -24.02 6.49 -36.47
C LYS A 92 -23.13 7.65 -36.89
N ILE A 93 -21.83 7.38 -37.02
CA ILE A 93 -20.83 8.38 -37.38
C ILE A 93 -20.54 8.28 -38.89
N PRO A 94 -20.62 9.38 -39.66
CA PRO A 94 -20.19 9.41 -41.05
C PRO A 94 -18.73 8.94 -41.21
N ALA A 95 -18.47 8.17 -42.25
CA ALA A 95 -17.21 7.47 -42.44
C ALA A 95 -16.89 7.25 -43.91
N LYS A 96 -15.59 7.10 -44.18
CA LYS A 96 -15.06 6.86 -45.51
C LYS A 96 -14.16 5.64 -45.50
N ARG A 97 -14.18 4.86 -46.58
CA ARG A 97 -13.21 3.80 -46.82
C ARG A 97 -11.85 4.39 -47.13
N VAL A 98 -10.88 4.07 -46.29
CA VAL A 98 -9.47 4.40 -46.51
C VAL A 98 -8.69 3.11 -46.68
N SER A 99 -7.81 3.11 -47.67
CA SER A 99 -6.89 2.01 -47.92
C SER A 99 -5.74 2.12 -46.91
N GLN A 100 -5.65 1.18 -45.98
CA GLN A 100 -4.60 1.17 -44.96
C GLN A 100 -3.71 -0.05 -45.14
N GLU A 101 -2.40 0.18 -45.26
CA GLU A 101 -1.43 -0.91 -45.23
C GLU A 101 -1.34 -1.48 -43.81
N GLN A 102 -1.53 -2.80 -43.69
CA GLN A 102 -1.33 -3.53 -42.45
C GLN A 102 -0.18 -4.52 -42.61
N PRO A 103 0.73 -4.61 -41.65
CA PRO A 103 1.79 -5.60 -41.68
C PRO A 103 1.20 -7.01 -41.54
N VAL A 104 1.62 -7.92 -42.41
CA VAL A 104 1.30 -9.35 -42.33
C VAL A 104 2.43 -10.04 -41.59
N TRP A 105 2.07 -10.78 -40.54
CA TRP A 105 3.02 -11.47 -39.67
C TRP A 105 2.90 -12.97 -39.87
N GLU A 106 4.05 -13.63 -40.01
CA GLU A 106 4.18 -15.07 -39.89
C GLU A 106 4.61 -15.38 -38.46
N HIS A 107 3.85 -16.26 -37.80
CA HIS A 107 4.05 -16.63 -36.41
C HIS A 107 4.67 -18.01 -36.33
N GLU A 108 5.83 -18.09 -35.70
CA GLU A 108 6.46 -19.35 -35.32
C GLU A 108 5.90 -19.79 -33.97
N TYR A 109 5.41 -21.02 -33.89
CA TYR A 109 4.75 -21.55 -32.70
C TYR A 109 5.62 -22.61 -32.02
N GLY A 110 5.73 -22.52 -30.70
CA GLY A 110 6.31 -23.56 -29.84
C GLY A 110 5.26 -24.16 -28.92
N GLU A 111 5.57 -25.32 -28.34
CA GLU A 111 4.78 -25.94 -27.28
C GLU A 111 5.38 -25.58 -25.92
N VAL A 112 4.56 -25.04 -25.02
CA VAL A 112 4.94 -24.83 -23.62
C VAL A 112 3.97 -25.60 -22.74
N GLU A 113 4.50 -26.39 -21.80
CA GLU A 113 3.68 -27.07 -20.81
C GLU A 113 3.07 -26.06 -19.83
N LYS A 114 1.74 -26.09 -19.69
CA LYS A 114 0.98 -25.20 -18.83
C LYS A 114 0.18 -26.00 -17.80
N LEU A 115 0.31 -25.69 -16.52
CA LEU A 115 -0.59 -26.18 -15.47
C LEU A 115 -1.92 -25.41 -15.61
N VAL A 116 -2.99 -26.12 -15.93
CA VAL A 116 -4.33 -25.53 -16.05
C VAL A 116 -5.16 -26.07 -14.89
N PRO A 117 -5.90 -25.22 -14.15
CA PRO A 117 -6.83 -25.72 -13.14
C PRO A 117 -7.85 -26.62 -13.82
N ILE A 118 -8.11 -27.78 -13.22
CA ILE A 118 -9.18 -28.66 -13.69
C ILE A 118 -10.49 -28.00 -13.28
N ILE A 119 -11.29 -27.62 -14.27
CA ILE A 119 -12.60 -27.02 -14.09
C ILE A 119 -13.64 -28.13 -14.26
N GLU A 120 -14.41 -28.41 -13.21
CA GLU A 120 -15.59 -29.28 -13.27
C GLU A 120 -16.81 -28.42 -12.96
N SER A 121 -17.85 -28.51 -13.79
CA SER A 121 -19.09 -27.72 -13.62
C SER A 121 -18.88 -26.21 -13.51
N GLY A 122 -17.87 -25.67 -14.23
CA GLY A 122 -17.58 -24.23 -14.25
C GLY A 122 -16.84 -23.70 -13.02
N GLN A 123 -16.52 -24.56 -12.04
CA GLN A 123 -15.77 -24.19 -10.84
C GLN A 123 -14.39 -24.84 -10.82
N PRO A 124 -13.34 -24.13 -10.35
CA PRO A 124 -12.03 -24.73 -10.16
C PRO A 124 -12.12 -25.83 -9.10
N THR A 125 -11.73 -27.06 -9.44
CA THR A 125 -11.72 -28.19 -8.49
C THR A 125 -10.58 -28.12 -7.47
N GLY A 126 -9.70 -27.12 -7.58
CA GLY A 126 -8.45 -27.04 -6.81
C GLY A 126 -7.35 -27.99 -7.30
N ARG A 127 -7.65 -28.92 -8.21
CA ARG A 127 -6.67 -29.80 -8.88
C ARG A 127 -6.14 -29.13 -10.14
N PHE A 128 -4.93 -29.51 -10.56
CA PHE A 128 -4.31 -28.99 -11.78
C PHE A 128 -3.80 -30.13 -12.67
N GLN A 129 -3.82 -29.90 -13.98
CA GLN A 129 -3.23 -30.81 -14.97
C GLN A 129 -2.21 -30.08 -15.84
N LYS A 130 -1.15 -30.79 -16.24
CA LYS A 130 -0.19 -30.31 -17.26
C LYS A 130 -0.82 -30.46 -18.65
N VAL A 131 -0.93 -29.37 -19.39
CA VAL A 131 -1.43 -29.33 -20.77
C VAL A 131 -0.40 -28.64 -21.65
N LYS A 132 -0.01 -29.26 -22.76
CA LYS A 132 0.84 -28.62 -23.78
C LYS A 132 0.02 -27.56 -24.51
N GLN A 133 0.37 -26.29 -24.36
CA GLN A 133 -0.29 -25.18 -25.04
C GLN A 133 0.63 -24.59 -26.10
N ARG A 134 0.09 -24.43 -27.31
CA ARG A 134 0.79 -23.83 -28.44
C ARG A 134 0.84 -22.30 -28.26
N VAL A 135 2.03 -21.72 -28.22
CA VAL A 135 2.27 -20.29 -28.03
C VAL A 135 3.15 -19.73 -29.15
N VAL A 136 2.94 -18.46 -29.52
CA VAL A 136 3.78 -17.77 -30.51
C VAL A 136 5.12 -17.44 -29.87
N VAL A 137 6.20 -18.01 -30.39
CA VAL A 137 7.57 -17.82 -29.89
C VAL A 137 8.30 -16.72 -30.66
N LYS A 138 8.01 -16.58 -31.95
CA LYS A 138 8.62 -15.57 -32.81
C LYS A 138 7.62 -15.09 -33.84
N SER A 139 7.67 -13.79 -34.17
CA SER A 139 6.86 -13.22 -35.26
C SER A 139 7.77 -12.51 -36.24
N LYS A 140 7.66 -12.83 -37.52
CA LYS A 140 8.39 -12.17 -38.60
C LYS A 140 7.39 -11.46 -39.50
N GLN A 141 7.59 -10.16 -39.75
CA GLN A 141 6.80 -9.46 -40.74
C GLN A 141 7.22 -9.99 -42.12
N VAL A 142 6.28 -10.61 -42.85
CA VAL A 142 6.50 -11.21 -44.17
C VAL A 142 5.98 -10.35 -45.31
N GLY A 143 5.25 -9.28 -45.00
CA GLY A 143 4.82 -8.30 -45.99
C GLY A 143 3.89 -7.23 -45.42
N THR A 144 3.30 -6.46 -46.31
CA THR A 144 2.17 -5.56 -46.03
C THR A 144 1.01 -5.97 -46.92
N THR A 145 -0.19 -5.99 -46.35
CA THR A 145 -1.43 -6.18 -47.09
C THR A 145 -2.25 -4.92 -47.00
N THR A 146 -2.84 -4.52 -48.10
CA THR A 146 -3.68 -3.35 -48.17
C THR A 146 -5.09 -3.74 -47.81
N ARG A 147 -5.58 -3.30 -46.65
CA ARG A 147 -6.95 -3.54 -46.22
C ARG A 147 -7.73 -2.24 -46.29
N THR A 148 -8.89 -2.29 -46.93
CA THR A 148 -9.85 -1.18 -46.88
C THR A 148 -10.53 -1.18 -45.51
N VAL A 149 -10.37 -0.10 -44.75
CA VAL A 149 -10.98 0.09 -43.43
C VAL A 149 -11.88 1.31 -43.47
N LEU A 150 -13.06 1.24 -42.84
CA LEU A 150 -13.89 2.42 -42.61
C LEU A 150 -13.27 3.26 -41.49
N VAL A 151 -12.99 4.53 -41.78
CA VAL A 151 -12.46 5.50 -40.81
C VAL A 151 -13.48 6.63 -40.64
N PRO A 152 -13.72 7.12 -39.41
CA PRO A 152 -14.60 8.27 -39.18
C PRO A 152 -14.16 9.49 -40.02
N ASP A 153 -15.09 10.05 -40.79
CA ASP A 153 -14.88 11.20 -41.67
C ASP A 153 -16.17 12.03 -41.71
N PRO A 154 -16.17 13.30 -41.26
CA PRO A 154 -17.37 14.16 -41.24
C PRO A 154 -18.06 14.31 -42.60
N TYR A 155 -17.36 14.05 -43.70
CA TYR A 155 -17.87 14.13 -45.08
C TYR A 155 -18.00 12.76 -45.75
N GLY A 156 -17.82 11.68 -44.99
CA GLY A 156 -17.94 10.31 -45.47
C GLY A 156 -19.38 9.94 -45.82
N THR A 157 -19.57 9.15 -46.89
CA THR A 157 -20.88 8.70 -47.37
C THR A 157 -21.35 7.38 -46.76
N GLU A 158 -20.47 6.66 -46.06
CA GLU A 158 -20.81 5.45 -45.29
C GLU A 158 -20.96 5.81 -43.80
N THR A 159 -21.48 4.88 -42.97
CA THR A 159 -21.63 5.10 -41.52
C THR A 159 -20.98 3.97 -40.71
N ILE A 160 -20.34 4.35 -39.60
CA ILE A 160 -19.86 3.41 -38.57
C ILE A 160 -20.81 3.49 -37.39
N GLU A 161 -21.32 2.34 -36.95
CA GLU A 161 -22.05 2.22 -35.70
C GLU A 161 -21.06 2.20 -34.54
N ARG A 162 -21.10 3.25 -33.71
CA ARG A 162 -20.27 3.35 -32.51
C ARG A 162 -21.18 3.30 -31.28
N PRO A 163 -21.02 2.30 -30.39
CA PRO A 163 -21.76 2.30 -29.14
C PRO A 163 -21.33 3.50 -28.30
N LYS A 164 -22.27 4.40 -28.04
CA LYS A 164 -22.16 5.45 -27.04
C LYS A 164 -22.40 4.79 -25.69
N THR A 165 -21.36 4.84 -24.87
CA THR A 165 -21.36 4.18 -23.58
C THR A 165 -21.36 5.21 -22.47
N VAL A 166 -22.12 4.92 -21.40
CA VAL A 166 -22.06 5.67 -20.15
C VAL A 166 -21.49 4.74 -19.09
N ARG A 167 -20.61 5.28 -18.26
CA ARG A 167 -20.06 4.58 -17.10
C ARG A 167 -20.92 4.91 -15.89
N GLU A 168 -21.57 3.91 -15.32
CA GLU A 168 -22.43 4.05 -14.14
C GLU A 168 -22.00 3.10 -13.01
N PRO A 169 -22.24 3.45 -11.72
CA PRO A 169 -21.97 2.54 -10.61
C PRO A 169 -22.82 1.27 -10.72
N GLY A 170 -22.20 0.10 -10.59
CA GLY A 170 -22.94 -1.17 -10.65
C GLY A 170 -22.09 -2.44 -10.62
N GLY A 171 -20.77 -2.32 -10.70
CA GLY A 171 -19.86 -3.46 -10.67
C GLY A 171 -19.45 -3.82 -9.24
N PRO A 172 -18.65 -4.89 -9.07
CA PRO A 172 -18.17 -5.31 -7.76
C PRO A 172 -17.39 -4.19 -7.03
N ALA A 173 -17.40 -4.25 -5.71
CA ALA A 173 -16.60 -3.39 -4.86
C ALA A 173 -15.11 -3.74 -4.99
N ALA A 174 -14.33 -2.76 -5.42
CA ALA A 174 -12.89 -2.85 -5.57
C ALA A 174 -12.17 -2.35 -4.31
N TRP A 175 -11.43 -3.27 -3.69
CA TRP A 175 -10.49 -2.94 -2.62
C TRP A 175 -9.20 -2.45 -3.27
N ALA A 176 -8.94 -1.14 -3.16
CA ALA A 176 -7.68 -0.58 -3.62
C ALA A 176 -6.50 -1.15 -2.79
N PRO A 177 -5.28 -1.22 -3.34
CA PRO A 177 -4.09 -1.53 -2.56
C PRO A 177 -3.98 -0.59 -1.35
N ASN A 178 -3.46 -1.10 -0.23
CA ASN A 178 -3.24 -0.34 1.02
C ASN A 178 -4.53 0.09 1.75
N LEU A 179 -5.71 -0.10 1.16
CA LEU A 179 -6.99 0.34 1.74
C LEU A 179 -7.31 -0.35 3.09
N PRO A 180 -7.14 -1.67 3.26
CA PRO A 180 -7.25 -2.30 4.58
C PRO A 180 -6.30 -1.68 5.62
N GLY A 181 -5.05 -1.41 5.24
CA GLY A 181 -4.06 -0.76 6.09
C GLY A 181 -4.43 0.67 6.49
N LEU A 182 -4.99 1.48 5.57
CA LEU A 182 -5.50 2.82 5.91
C LEU A 182 -6.63 2.75 6.95
N ASN A 183 -7.51 1.75 6.85
CA ASN A 183 -8.54 1.53 7.88
C ASN A 183 -7.94 1.02 9.21
N GLY A 184 -6.85 0.25 9.16
CA GLY A 184 -6.05 -0.12 10.34
C GLY A 184 -5.40 1.09 11.02
N MET A 185 -4.79 1.99 10.25
CA MET A 185 -4.29 3.29 10.75
C MET A 185 -5.40 4.12 11.39
N ALA A 186 -6.57 4.19 10.76
CA ALA A 186 -7.72 4.92 11.31
C ALA A 186 -8.16 4.34 12.66
N LEU A 187 -8.22 3.01 12.76
CA LEU A 187 -8.54 2.31 14.00
C LEU A 187 -7.50 2.61 15.09
N TYR A 188 -6.21 2.54 14.75
CA TYR A 188 -5.11 2.88 15.66
C TYR A 188 -5.24 4.31 16.19
N VAL A 189 -5.44 5.28 15.30
CA VAL A 189 -5.59 6.71 15.67
C VAL A 189 -6.79 6.90 16.59
N LEU A 190 -7.96 6.35 16.25
CA LEU A 190 -9.16 6.46 17.08
C LEU A 190 -8.93 5.84 18.46
N ALA A 191 -8.29 4.67 18.53
CA ALA A 191 -7.98 4.01 19.78
C ALA A 191 -7.01 4.84 20.65
N LYS A 192 -5.87 5.29 20.08
CA LYS A 192 -4.86 6.10 20.78
C LYS A 192 -5.35 7.50 21.16
N ALA A 193 -6.32 8.05 20.43
CA ALA A 193 -7.01 9.29 20.80
C ALA A 193 -7.98 9.11 21.99
N GLY A 194 -8.16 7.88 22.49
CA GLY A 194 -9.06 7.55 23.60
C GLY A 194 -10.51 7.27 23.18
N LEU A 195 -10.75 7.01 21.89
CA LEU A 195 -12.06 6.76 21.30
C LEU A 195 -12.30 5.27 20.99
N ALA A 196 -11.53 4.36 21.60
CA ALA A 196 -11.64 2.91 21.36
C ALA A 196 -13.08 2.38 21.59
N LYS A 197 -13.78 2.90 22.60
CA LYS A 197 -15.16 2.52 22.95
C LYS A 197 -16.25 3.35 22.24
N HIS A 198 -15.86 4.33 21.41
CA HIS A 198 -16.84 5.15 20.70
C HIS A 198 -17.65 4.28 19.72
N PRO A 199 -18.98 4.44 19.61
CA PRO A 199 -19.82 3.56 18.79
C PRO A 199 -19.38 3.45 17.31
N ALA A 200 -18.86 4.53 16.74
CA ALA A 200 -18.31 4.51 15.38
C ALA A 200 -17.04 3.64 15.28
N THR A 201 -16.13 3.74 16.26
CA THR A 201 -14.90 2.95 16.31
C THR A 201 -15.21 1.47 16.45
N VAL A 202 -16.17 1.10 17.30
CA VAL A 202 -16.63 -0.29 17.46
C VAL A 202 -17.20 -0.84 16.16
N LYS A 203 -18.04 -0.06 15.46
CA LYS A 203 -18.59 -0.45 14.14
C LYS A 203 -17.48 -0.61 13.09
N HIS A 204 -16.50 0.30 13.08
CA HIS A 204 -15.36 0.25 12.17
C HIS A 204 -14.48 -0.98 12.42
N ALA A 205 -14.18 -1.29 13.69
CA ALA A 205 -13.41 -2.48 14.07
C ALA A 205 -14.15 -3.77 13.66
N ALA A 206 -15.45 -3.85 13.92
CA ALA A 206 -16.27 -5.01 13.53
C ALA A 206 -16.36 -5.17 12.00
N ALA A 207 -16.49 -4.08 11.25
CA ALA A 207 -16.50 -4.10 9.78
C ALA A 207 -15.14 -4.54 9.20
N LEU A 208 -14.03 -4.03 9.75
CA LEU A 208 -12.68 -4.40 9.35
C LEU A 208 -12.37 -5.86 9.70
N ALA A 209 -12.83 -6.35 10.86
CA ALA A 209 -12.71 -7.76 11.26
C ALA A 209 -13.55 -8.67 10.36
N SER A 210 -14.76 -8.25 10.00
CA SER A 210 -15.64 -8.99 9.07
C SER A 210 -14.99 -9.16 7.70
N HIS A 211 -14.26 -8.14 7.22
CA HIS A 211 -13.45 -8.25 6.00
C HIS A 211 -12.39 -9.36 6.13
N ALA A 212 -11.70 -9.45 7.26
CA ALA A 212 -10.66 -10.46 7.50
C ALA A 212 -11.22 -11.88 7.73
N ASP A 213 -12.42 -12.02 8.31
CA ASP A 213 -12.97 -13.32 8.75
C ASP A 213 -13.90 -14.01 7.75
N LEU A 214 -14.89 -13.30 7.19
CA LEU A 214 -16.08 -13.98 6.65
C LEU A 214 -15.90 -14.52 5.23
N LEU A 215 -15.09 -13.89 4.37
CA LEU A 215 -15.01 -14.27 2.94
C LEU A 215 -13.64 -14.07 2.27
N LYS A 216 -12.70 -13.28 2.85
CA LYS A 216 -11.56 -12.73 2.09
C LYS A 216 -10.17 -13.18 2.54
N GLY A 217 -10.02 -13.72 3.76
CA GLY A 217 -8.70 -14.01 4.35
C GLY A 217 -7.90 -12.74 4.63
N LEU A 218 -6.76 -12.90 5.31
CA LEU A 218 -5.87 -11.78 5.60
C LEU A 218 -5.27 -11.17 4.31
N PRO A 219 -5.05 -9.85 4.23
CA PRO A 219 -4.39 -9.23 3.09
C PRO A 219 -2.97 -9.76 2.90
N ASP A 220 -2.44 -9.63 1.68
CA ASP A 220 -1.09 -10.08 1.35
C ASP A 220 -0.06 -8.94 1.36
N SER A 221 -0.47 -7.66 1.36
CA SER A 221 0.49 -6.55 1.45
C SER A 221 0.99 -6.38 2.88
N THR A 222 2.31 -6.22 3.07
CA THR A 222 2.89 -5.98 4.40
C THR A 222 2.34 -4.72 5.04
N PHE A 223 2.10 -3.66 4.26
CA PHE A 223 1.49 -2.43 4.77
C PHE A 223 0.10 -2.71 5.37
N ASP A 224 -0.74 -3.45 4.64
CA ASP A 224 -2.08 -3.80 5.10
C ASP A 224 -2.04 -4.67 6.36
N VAL A 225 -1.21 -5.71 6.37
CA VAL A 225 -1.10 -6.64 7.52
C VAL A 225 -0.58 -5.89 8.76
N ALA A 226 0.48 -5.09 8.61
CA ALA A 226 1.08 -4.31 9.70
C ALA A 226 0.09 -3.32 10.32
N TRP A 227 -0.55 -2.48 9.51
CA TRP A 227 -1.44 -1.45 10.04
C TRP A 227 -2.77 -2.00 10.56
N MET A 228 -3.28 -3.09 9.98
CA MET A 228 -4.40 -3.80 10.59
C MET A 228 -3.99 -4.40 11.94
N ALA A 229 -2.82 -5.02 12.05
CA ALA A 229 -2.33 -5.59 13.31
C ALA A 229 -2.25 -4.51 14.39
N VAL A 230 -1.57 -3.40 14.08
CA VAL A 230 -1.45 -2.24 14.98
C VAL A 230 -2.81 -1.68 15.39
N GLY A 231 -3.75 -1.56 14.45
CA GLY A 231 -5.10 -1.07 14.72
C GLY A 231 -5.85 -1.94 15.72
N PHE A 232 -5.85 -3.26 15.54
CA PHE A 232 -6.52 -4.18 16.46
C PHE A 232 -5.79 -4.30 17.80
N THR A 233 -4.47 -4.33 17.81
CA THR A 233 -3.65 -4.31 19.03
C THR A 233 -3.93 -3.07 19.88
N ALA A 234 -4.14 -1.90 19.26
CA ALA A 234 -4.45 -0.67 19.99
C ALA A 234 -5.81 -0.69 20.72
N LEU A 235 -6.71 -1.64 20.40
CA LEU A 235 -7.93 -1.86 21.17
C LEU A 235 -7.69 -2.62 22.49
N GLY A 236 -6.51 -3.23 22.66
CA GLY A 236 -6.09 -3.98 23.84
C GLY A 236 -6.47 -5.46 23.81
N PRO A 237 -5.87 -6.27 24.71
CA PRO A 237 -6.05 -7.73 24.74
C PRO A 237 -7.48 -8.18 25.07
N GLU A 238 -8.24 -7.35 25.82
CA GLU A 238 -9.64 -7.61 26.18
C GLU A 238 -10.63 -7.33 25.02
N SER A 239 -10.14 -6.85 23.88
CA SER A 239 -10.98 -6.60 22.71
C SER A 239 -11.51 -7.91 22.13
N PRO A 240 -12.79 -7.98 21.69
CA PRO A 240 -13.30 -9.15 20.98
C PRO A 240 -12.57 -9.42 19.65
N HIS A 241 -11.74 -8.47 19.19
CA HIS A 241 -10.94 -8.59 17.98
C HIS A 241 -9.48 -8.97 18.24
N ALA A 242 -9.08 -9.28 19.48
CA ALA A 242 -7.74 -9.77 19.80
C ALA A 242 -7.32 -11.00 18.96
N PRO A 243 -8.19 -11.98 18.66
CA PRO A 243 -7.83 -13.11 17.78
C PRO A 243 -7.49 -12.70 16.33
N ILE A 244 -8.05 -11.59 15.82
CA ILE A 244 -7.66 -11.04 14.52
C ILE A 244 -6.24 -10.46 14.59
N ALA A 245 -5.92 -9.73 15.66
CA ALA A 245 -4.59 -9.17 15.88
C ALA A 245 -3.53 -10.29 15.92
N GLU A 246 -3.80 -11.36 16.68
CA GLU A 246 -2.92 -12.52 16.79
C GLU A 246 -2.66 -13.18 15.43
N ARG A 247 -3.70 -13.39 14.62
CA ARG A 247 -3.55 -13.95 13.26
C ARG A 247 -2.73 -13.04 12.33
N LEU A 248 -2.95 -11.72 12.39
CA LEU A 248 -2.18 -10.76 11.60
C LEU A 248 -0.71 -10.71 12.03
N LEU A 249 -0.43 -10.71 13.35
CA LEU A 249 0.92 -10.77 13.92
C LEU A 249 1.61 -12.08 13.52
N GLY A 250 0.90 -13.20 13.58
CA GLY A 250 1.38 -14.49 13.09
C GLY A 250 1.77 -14.45 11.61
N LYS A 251 0.93 -13.85 10.76
CA LYS A 251 1.24 -13.63 9.34
C LYS A 251 2.46 -12.73 9.15
N LEU A 252 2.59 -11.65 9.92
CA LEU A 252 3.77 -10.77 9.89
C LEU A 252 5.06 -11.53 10.21
N ILE A 253 5.09 -12.29 11.30
CA ILE A 253 6.26 -13.08 11.73
C ILE A 253 6.61 -14.15 10.68
N ASP A 254 5.59 -14.81 10.11
CA ASP A 254 5.77 -15.82 9.07
C ASP A 254 6.17 -15.25 7.71
N GLY A 255 5.76 -14.02 7.41
CA GLY A 255 6.00 -13.35 6.14
C GLY A 255 7.36 -12.66 6.03
N GLN A 256 8.22 -12.75 7.04
CA GLN A 256 9.63 -12.36 6.93
C GLN A 256 10.31 -13.22 5.87
N VAL A 257 11.13 -12.63 5.01
CA VAL A 257 11.93 -13.39 4.05
C VAL A 257 13.04 -14.13 4.80
N ARG A 258 13.19 -15.44 4.54
CA ARG A 258 14.12 -16.34 5.24
C ARG A 258 15.18 -16.98 4.34
N GLU A 259 15.31 -16.47 3.12
CA GLU A 259 16.14 -17.11 2.12
C GLU A 259 17.01 -16.14 1.33
N GLY A 260 18.13 -16.68 0.87
CA GLY A 260 19.09 -15.99 0.04
C GLY A 260 19.79 -14.86 0.80
N LYS A 261 20.32 -13.91 0.04
CA LYS A 261 21.06 -12.77 0.59
C LYS A 261 20.16 -11.74 1.27
N ILE A 262 18.84 -11.90 1.23
CA ILE A 262 17.87 -10.88 1.68
C ILE A 262 17.09 -11.33 2.93
N ASP A 263 17.52 -12.44 3.53
CA ASP A 263 17.00 -13.01 4.77
C ASP A 263 16.98 -12.00 5.92
N GLY A 264 15.87 -11.93 6.65
CA GLY A 264 15.66 -11.10 7.82
C GLY A 264 14.79 -9.86 7.58
N LEU A 265 14.53 -9.47 6.33
CA LEU A 265 13.71 -8.28 6.01
C LEU A 265 12.30 -8.66 5.52
N TRP A 266 11.43 -7.65 5.48
CA TRP A 266 10.11 -7.75 4.86
C TRP A 266 10.09 -7.07 3.50
N GLY A 267 9.27 -7.60 2.60
CA GLY A 267 8.95 -6.98 1.32
C GLY A 267 7.58 -6.35 1.28
N PRO A 268 7.15 -5.83 0.12
CA PRO A 268 5.82 -5.28 -0.05
C PRO A 268 4.71 -6.36 0.02
N VAL A 269 5.08 -7.65 -0.06
CA VAL A 269 4.19 -8.79 0.14
C VAL A 269 4.61 -9.57 1.39
N CYS A 270 3.67 -9.79 2.30
CA CYS A 270 3.80 -10.54 3.54
C CYS A 270 3.18 -11.92 3.36
N ALA A 271 3.96 -12.88 2.87
CA ALA A 271 3.49 -14.24 2.63
C ALA A 271 4.58 -15.29 2.88
N ASN A 272 4.21 -16.38 3.52
CA ASN A 272 5.08 -17.55 3.68
C ASN A 272 4.76 -18.59 2.60
N THR A 273 5.48 -18.49 1.47
CA THR A 273 5.23 -19.33 0.28
C THR A 273 5.49 -20.81 0.55
N VAL A 274 6.46 -21.16 1.39
CA VAL A 274 6.75 -22.54 1.79
C VAL A 274 5.63 -23.12 2.64
N HIS A 275 5.15 -22.38 3.65
CA HIS A 275 4.02 -22.80 4.47
C HIS A 275 2.75 -22.97 3.62
N PHE A 276 2.49 -22.02 2.72
CA PHE A 276 1.40 -22.12 1.74
C PHE A 276 1.46 -23.43 0.94
N VAL A 277 2.62 -23.76 0.36
CA VAL A 277 2.79 -24.98 -0.43
C VAL A 277 2.54 -26.24 0.41
N ARG A 278 3.01 -26.28 1.65
CA ARG A 278 2.74 -27.42 2.55
C ARG A 278 1.25 -27.58 2.84
N LEU A 279 0.55 -26.48 3.13
CA LEU A 279 -0.90 -26.47 3.30
C LEU A 279 -1.62 -26.95 2.03
N PHE A 280 -1.16 -26.52 0.86
CA PHE A 280 -1.70 -26.95 -0.42
C PHE A 280 -1.56 -28.46 -0.62
N ASN A 281 -0.36 -29.02 -0.39
CA ASN A 281 -0.11 -30.45 -0.54
C ASN A 281 -0.95 -31.29 0.43
N VAL A 282 -1.15 -30.82 1.67
CA VAL A 282 -2.04 -31.47 2.62
C VAL A 282 -3.49 -31.41 2.13
N ASN A 283 -3.95 -30.24 1.68
CA ASN A 283 -5.32 -30.08 1.18
C ASN A 283 -5.62 -31.01 0.01
N GLN A 284 -4.69 -31.18 -0.94
CA GLN A 284 -4.86 -32.12 -2.07
C GLN A 284 -5.13 -33.55 -1.59
N LYS A 285 -4.43 -33.98 -0.53
CA LYS A 285 -4.56 -35.34 -0.01
C LYS A 285 -5.80 -35.53 0.86
N VAL A 286 -6.19 -34.49 1.62
CA VAL A 286 -7.48 -34.47 2.31
C VAL A 286 -8.63 -34.56 1.29
N ARG A 287 -8.52 -33.85 0.17
CA ARG A 287 -9.50 -33.92 -0.94
C ARG A 287 -9.51 -35.28 -1.62
N GLU A 288 -8.35 -35.87 -1.91
CA GLU A 288 -8.27 -37.24 -2.43
C GLU A 288 -8.94 -38.25 -1.48
N GLU A 289 -8.72 -38.12 -0.17
CA GLU A 289 -9.36 -38.97 0.82
C GLU A 289 -10.89 -38.80 0.84
N LEU A 290 -11.38 -37.56 0.82
CA LEU A 290 -12.81 -37.22 0.87
C LEU A 290 -13.57 -37.57 -0.42
N ASP A 291 -12.97 -37.30 -1.57
CA ASP A 291 -13.65 -37.32 -2.87
C ASP A 291 -13.43 -38.66 -3.59
N VAL A 292 -12.37 -39.40 -3.25
CA VAL A 292 -12.02 -40.66 -3.91
C VAL A 292 -12.05 -41.85 -2.94
N ASN A 293 -11.30 -41.80 -1.83
CA ASN A 293 -11.12 -42.99 -0.99
C ASN A 293 -12.33 -43.29 -0.12
N ILE A 294 -12.91 -42.30 0.57
CA ILE A 294 -14.09 -42.47 1.41
C ILE A 294 -15.29 -42.99 0.60
N PRO A 295 -15.66 -42.44 -0.57
CA PRO A 295 -16.74 -42.98 -1.39
C PRO A 295 -16.49 -44.43 -1.83
N LYS A 296 -15.25 -44.78 -2.21
CA LYS A 296 -14.87 -46.15 -2.56
C LYS A 296 -15.02 -47.11 -1.37
N LEU A 297 -14.55 -46.70 -0.19
CA LEU A 297 -14.65 -47.51 1.03
C LEU A 297 -16.10 -47.67 1.48
N LEU A 298 -16.93 -46.63 1.39
CA LEU A 298 -18.35 -46.70 1.73
C LEU A 298 -19.13 -47.65 0.82
N ALA A 299 -18.79 -47.69 -0.49
CA ALA A 299 -19.43 -48.61 -1.43
C ALA A 299 -19.14 -50.09 -1.12
N ALA A 300 -18.04 -50.39 -0.42
CA ALA A 300 -17.62 -51.74 -0.05
C ALA A 300 -17.87 -52.09 1.44
N ALA A 301 -18.38 -51.16 2.24
CA ALA A 301 -18.44 -51.29 3.70
C ALA A 301 -19.72 -51.95 4.21
N ASN A 302 -19.60 -52.73 5.30
CA ASN A 302 -20.75 -53.19 6.07
C ASN A 302 -21.32 -52.09 7.00
N PRO A 303 -22.50 -52.25 7.62
CA PRO A 303 -23.15 -51.18 8.39
C PRO A 303 -22.34 -50.64 9.59
N VAL A 304 -21.46 -51.45 10.19
CA VAL A 304 -20.60 -51.04 11.32
C VAL A 304 -19.40 -50.24 10.82
N GLN A 305 -18.77 -50.71 9.74
CA GLN A 305 -17.67 -50.02 9.06
C GLN A 305 -18.13 -48.69 8.45
N ALA A 306 -19.33 -48.66 7.86
CA ALA A 306 -19.91 -47.46 7.28
C ALA A 306 -20.04 -46.33 8.31
N LYS A 307 -20.45 -46.62 9.55
CA LYS A 307 -20.49 -45.61 10.63
C LYS A 307 -19.12 -45.01 10.94
N GLN A 308 -18.08 -45.84 10.99
CA GLN A 308 -16.71 -45.38 11.26
C GLN A 308 -16.15 -44.56 10.08
N ILE A 309 -16.44 -44.96 8.85
CA ILE A 309 -16.00 -44.25 7.64
C ILE A 309 -16.71 -42.89 7.53
N VAL A 310 -18.01 -42.81 7.85
CA VAL A 310 -18.76 -41.54 7.88
C VAL A 310 -18.17 -40.59 8.93
N ALA A 311 -17.91 -41.06 10.15
CA ALA A 311 -17.29 -40.23 11.19
C ALA A 311 -15.88 -39.75 10.79
N THR A 312 -15.10 -40.60 10.13
CA THR A 312 -13.80 -40.22 9.55
C THR A 312 -13.98 -39.15 8.47
N GLY A 313 -14.98 -39.29 7.61
CA GLY A 313 -15.30 -38.28 6.60
C GLY A 313 -15.76 -36.95 7.18
N GLU A 314 -16.54 -36.94 8.25
CA GLU A 314 -16.92 -35.70 8.97
C GLU A 314 -15.70 -35.02 9.59
N ALA A 315 -14.82 -35.76 10.24
CA ALA A 315 -13.56 -35.23 10.77
C ALA A 315 -12.67 -34.66 9.66
N MET A 316 -12.55 -35.35 8.53
CA MET A 316 -11.78 -34.88 7.37
C MET A 316 -12.41 -33.64 6.71
N ARG A 317 -13.75 -33.50 6.69
CA ARG A 317 -14.43 -32.29 6.20
C ARG A 317 -14.18 -31.09 7.12
N ALA A 318 -14.29 -31.29 8.44
CA ALA A 318 -13.97 -30.23 9.41
C ALA A 318 -12.51 -29.78 9.27
N LEU A 319 -11.60 -30.73 9.08
CA LEU A 319 -10.20 -30.48 8.79
C LEU A 319 -10.01 -29.69 7.47
N ALA A 320 -10.69 -30.09 6.39
CA ALA A 320 -10.65 -29.39 5.11
C ALA A 320 -11.11 -27.93 5.23
N THR A 321 -12.21 -27.67 5.96
CA THR A 321 -12.70 -26.31 6.21
C THR A 321 -11.70 -25.48 7.01
N ALA A 322 -11.08 -26.05 8.05
CA ALA A 322 -10.04 -25.39 8.81
C ALA A 322 -8.82 -25.04 7.92
N TYR A 323 -8.41 -25.97 7.04
CA TYR A 323 -7.35 -25.75 6.07
C TYR A 323 -7.65 -24.60 5.12
N GLU A 324 -8.83 -24.54 4.53
CA GLU A 324 -9.20 -23.48 3.59
C GLU A 324 -9.18 -22.09 4.21
N ARG A 325 -9.50 -21.99 5.51
CA ARG A 325 -9.38 -20.74 6.26
C ARG A 325 -7.91 -20.35 6.44
N THR A 326 -7.10 -21.23 7.04
CA THR A 326 -5.68 -20.93 7.30
C THR A 326 -4.87 -20.74 6.03
N HIS A 327 -5.19 -21.48 4.96
CA HIS A 327 -4.56 -21.31 3.66
C HIS A 327 -4.74 -19.89 3.11
N ARG A 328 -5.95 -19.33 3.23
CA ARG A 328 -6.23 -17.93 2.84
C ARG A 328 -5.55 -16.92 3.75
N ASP A 329 -5.38 -17.24 5.04
CA ASP A 329 -4.64 -16.39 5.96
C ASP A 329 -3.16 -16.34 5.61
N VAL A 330 -2.54 -17.48 5.28
CA VAL A 330 -1.11 -17.55 4.93
C VAL A 330 -0.81 -16.84 3.62
N PHE A 331 -1.58 -17.12 2.56
CA PHE A 331 -1.40 -16.46 1.26
C PHE A 331 -2.71 -16.46 0.46
N ARG A 332 -3.39 -15.30 0.45
CA ARG A 332 -4.74 -15.16 -0.13
C ARG A 332 -4.74 -15.40 -1.64
N ALA A 333 -3.71 -14.93 -2.35
CA ALA A 333 -3.63 -15.05 -3.81
C ALA A 333 -2.91 -16.32 -4.32
N GLY A 334 -2.32 -17.15 -3.44
CA GLY A 334 -1.29 -18.13 -3.80
C GLY A 334 -1.64 -19.18 -4.87
N MET A 335 -2.92 -19.47 -5.12
CA MET A 335 -3.31 -20.45 -6.15
C MET A 335 -3.13 -19.94 -7.60
N ARG A 336 -2.81 -18.65 -7.78
CA ARG A 336 -2.93 -17.95 -9.07
C ARG A 336 -1.60 -17.69 -9.78
N LEU A 337 -0.71 -18.69 -9.89
CA LEU A 337 0.67 -18.56 -10.42
C LEU A 337 0.92 -17.43 -11.46
N LYS A 338 0.23 -17.44 -12.62
CA LYS A 338 0.39 -16.39 -13.67
C LYS A 338 -0.57 -15.20 -13.52
N GLU A 339 -1.66 -15.34 -12.78
CA GLU A 339 -2.72 -14.32 -12.63
C GLU A 339 -2.62 -13.55 -11.31
N LEU A 340 -1.68 -13.93 -10.44
CA LEU A 340 -1.35 -13.31 -9.17
C LEU A 340 -1.23 -11.79 -9.30
N GLN A 341 -0.73 -11.34 -10.44
CA GLN A 341 -0.41 -9.96 -10.70
C GLN A 341 -1.59 -9.10 -11.19
N GLY A 342 -2.76 -9.71 -11.40
CA GLY A 342 -3.99 -9.04 -11.79
C GLY A 342 -5.01 -9.03 -10.63
N PRO A 343 -6.07 -8.21 -10.72
CA PRO A 343 -7.13 -8.20 -9.73
C PRO A 343 -7.69 -9.60 -9.45
N LEU A 344 -8.05 -9.84 -8.19
CA LEU A 344 -8.62 -11.09 -7.71
C LEU A 344 -10.10 -10.90 -7.37
N GLY A 345 -10.97 -11.56 -8.11
CA GLY A 345 -12.37 -11.71 -7.73
C GLY A 345 -12.46 -12.71 -6.57
N ILE A 346 -12.98 -12.27 -5.42
CA ILE A 346 -13.19 -13.14 -4.26
C ILE A 346 -14.66 -13.57 -4.15
N ALA A 347 -15.58 -12.68 -4.55
CA ALA A 347 -17.01 -12.94 -4.64
C ALA A 347 -17.59 -12.21 -5.85
N GLU A 348 -18.83 -12.53 -6.25
CA GLU A 348 -19.53 -11.80 -7.33
C GLU A 348 -19.59 -10.28 -7.09
N THR A 349 -19.51 -9.88 -5.82
CA THR A 349 -19.62 -8.49 -5.38
C THR A 349 -18.29 -7.84 -5.01
N ASP A 350 -17.15 -8.54 -5.01
CA ASP A 350 -15.88 -8.03 -4.48
C ASP A 350 -14.67 -8.40 -5.34
N THR A 351 -13.83 -7.40 -5.59
CA THR A 351 -12.52 -7.55 -6.24
C THR A 351 -11.44 -6.97 -5.34
N VAL A 352 -10.33 -7.69 -5.15
CA VAL A 352 -9.14 -7.19 -4.44
C VAL A 352 -7.98 -7.01 -5.41
N PRO A 353 -6.94 -6.24 -5.06
CA PRO A 353 -5.82 -6.03 -5.95
C PRO A 353 -4.96 -7.29 -6.00
N GLY A 354 -4.31 -7.50 -7.15
CA GLY A 354 -3.28 -8.53 -7.28
C GLY A 354 -2.01 -8.17 -6.50
N VAL A 355 -1.06 -9.11 -6.44
CA VAL A 355 0.29 -8.85 -5.94
C VAL A 355 1.14 -8.14 -7.01
N PRO A 356 2.12 -7.32 -6.62
CA PRO A 356 2.90 -6.55 -7.59
C PRO A 356 3.82 -7.40 -8.49
N PHE A 357 4.21 -8.58 -8.03
CA PHE A 357 5.07 -9.51 -8.77
C PHE A 357 4.70 -10.96 -8.45
N ASN A 358 5.30 -11.89 -9.20
CA ASN A 358 5.13 -13.31 -8.93
C ASN A 358 6.02 -13.73 -7.75
N THR A 359 5.42 -13.88 -6.57
CA THR A 359 6.12 -14.26 -5.33
C THR A 359 6.64 -15.70 -5.36
N PHE A 360 6.20 -16.53 -6.31
CA PHE A 360 6.77 -17.86 -6.54
C PHE A 360 8.08 -17.82 -7.33
N GLN A 361 8.36 -16.71 -8.04
CA GLN A 361 9.61 -16.50 -8.77
C GLN A 361 10.62 -15.69 -7.99
N TRP A 362 10.15 -14.63 -7.35
CA TRP A 362 11.02 -13.62 -6.78
C TRP A 362 10.63 -13.36 -5.34
N LEU A 363 11.65 -13.17 -4.50
CA LEU A 363 11.51 -12.59 -3.18
C LEU A 363 11.99 -11.15 -3.26
N VAL A 364 11.19 -10.23 -2.74
CA VAL A 364 11.51 -8.79 -2.73
C VAL A 364 11.51 -8.33 -1.29
N THR A 365 12.47 -7.49 -0.91
CA THR A 365 12.51 -6.83 0.41
C THR A 365 12.73 -5.33 0.25
N ASP A 366 12.20 -4.56 1.20
CA ASP A 366 12.42 -3.11 1.29
C ASP A 366 12.36 -2.60 2.75
N LEU A 367 12.85 -1.38 2.96
CA LEU A 367 12.95 -0.80 4.29
C LEU A 367 11.63 -0.25 4.80
N GLU A 368 10.75 0.22 3.92
CA GLU A 368 9.43 0.73 4.27
C GLU A 368 8.50 -0.36 4.83
N SER A 369 8.54 -1.55 4.25
CA SER A 369 7.78 -2.73 4.69
C SER A 369 8.39 -3.32 5.96
N THR A 370 9.72 -3.30 6.06
CA THR A 370 10.44 -3.67 7.28
C THR A 370 10.11 -2.72 8.44
N GLU A 371 10.04 -1.42 8.19
CA GLU A 371 9.62 -0.39 9.16
C GLU A 371 8.19 -0.62 9.64
N ALA A 372 7.25 -0.84 8.72
CA ALA A 372 5.87 -1.13 9.07
C ALA A 372 5.74 -2.41 9.91
N ALA A 373 6.47 -3.48 9.54
CA ALA A 373 6.48 -4.73 10.29
C ALA A 373 7.10 -4.55 11.69
N ALA A 374 8.27 -3.92 11.79
CA ALA A 374 8.94 -3.67 13.06
C ALA A 374 8.08 -2.81 13.99
N PHE A 375 7.42 -1.76 13.45
CA PHE A 375 6.49 -0.95 14.21
C PHE A 375 5.31 -1.76 14.75
N ALA A 376 4.74 -2.66 13.94
CA ALA A 376 3.65 -3.53 14.37
C ALA A 376 4.05 -4.49 15.49
N LEU A 377 5.24 -5.07 15.40
CA LEU A 377 5.78 -5.97 16.44
C LEU A 377 6.09 -5.19 17.73
N ALA A 378 6.60 -3.96 17.63
CA ALA A 378 6.85 -3.09 18.78
C ALA A 378 5.54 -2.68 19.48
N GLU A 379 4.50 -2.28 18.74
CA GLU A 379 3.19 -1.99 19.34
C GLU A 379 2.55 -3.24 19.97
N ALA A 380 2.69 -4.42 19.37
CA ALA A 380 2.24 -5.67 19.96
C ALA A 380 2.98 -5.98 21.26
N GLN A 381 4.29 -5.75 21.31
CA GLN A 381 5.08 -5.91 22.53
C GLN A 381 4.62 -4.94 23.62
N ARG A 382 4.43 -3.65 23.31
CA ARG A 382 3.90 -2.64 24.23
C ARG A 382 2.53 -3.03 24.81
N ALA A 383 1.68 -3.66 24.00
CA ALA A 383 0.35 -4.10 24.41
C ALA A 383 0.34 -5.46 25.13
N GLY A 384 1.48 -6.16 25.23
CA GLY A 384 1.54 -7.52 25.76
C GLY A 384 0.86 -8.57 24.88
N MET A 385 0.77 -8.31 23.58
CA MET A 385 0.07 -9.13 22.58
C MET A 385 1.02 -9.77 21.56
N LEU A 386 2.34 -9.55 21.67
CA LEU A 386 3.31 -10.16 20.78
C LEU A 386 3.42 -11.68 21.09
N PRO A 387 3.04 -12.58 20.17
CA PRO A 387 3.12 -14.01 20.43
C PRO A 387 4.59 -14.46 20.50
N ALA A 388 4.87 -15.49 21.31
CA ALA A 388 6.21 -16.07 21.41
C ALA A 388 6.60 -16.88 20.16
N GLU A 389 5.62 -17.58 19.59
CA GLU A 389 5.74 -18.30 18.32
C GLU A 389 4.43 -18.24 17.53
N THR A 390 4.51 -18.48 16.21
CA THR A 390 3.32 -18.46 15.36
C THR A 390 2.48 -19.73 15.49
N GLU A 391 1.16 -19.57 15.48
CA GLU A 391 0.22 -20.69 15.55
C GLU A 391 0.32 -21.58 14.28
N ARG A 392 0.09 -22.88 14.45
CA ARG A 392 0.13 -23.88 13.39
C ARG A 392 -1.02 -24.86 13.53
N ILE A 393 -1.68 -25.16 12.41
CA ILE A 393 -2.59 -26.31 12.36
C ILE A 393 -1.79 -27.57 12.62
N ALA A 394 -2.33 -28.43 13.49
CA ALA A 394 -1.85 -29.77 13.73
C ALA A 394 -2.85 -30.82 13.23
N ILE A 395 -2.35 -31.88 12.59
CA ILE A 395 -3.13 -33.10 12.28
C ILE A 395 -2.65 -34.20 13.23
N LYS A 396 -3.57 -34.80 13.99
CA LYS A 396 -3.23 -35.88 14.95
C LYS A 396 -2.04 -35.51 15.85
N GLY A 397 -1.97 -34.25 16.28
CA GLY A 397 -0.90 -33.71 17.13
C GLY A 397 0.38 -33.28 16.40
N LYS A 398 0.51 -33.50 15.08
CA LYS A 398 1.68 -33.09 14.28
C LYS A 398 1.40 -31.80 13.50
N LYS A 399 2.22 -30.76 13.74
CA LYS A 399 2.13 -29.46 13.05
C LYS A 399 2.51 -29.60 11.56
N VAL A 400 1.71 -29.01 10.66
CA VAL A 400 1.93 -29.07 9.19
C VAL A 400 3.21 -28.35 8.75
N HIS A 401 3.55 -27.30 9.48
CA HIS A 401 4.75 -26.51 9.27
C HIS A 401 5.30 -26.10 10.65
N PRO A 402 6.62 -26.04 10.86
CA PRO A 402 7.19 -25.56 12.10
C PRO A 402 6.68 -24.14 12.45
N PRO A 403 6.35 -23.87 13.71
CA PRO A 403 6.04 -22.53 14.16
C PRO A 403 7.29 -21.66 14.06
N SER A 404 7.09 -20.39 13.75
CA SER A 404 8.17 -19.42 13.70
C SER A 404 8.34 -18.79 15.07
N LYS A 405 9.55 -18.81 15.62
CA LYS A 405 9.86 -18.16 16.90
C LYS A 405 10.04 -16.67 16.68
N THR A 406 9.31 -15.85 17.43
CA THR A 406 9.36 -14.39 17.30
C THR A 406 10.74 -13.83 17.61
N ASP A 407 11.38 -14.32 18.66
CA ASP A 407 12.77 -13.97 19.02
C ASP A 407 13.76 -14.18 17.86
N ALA A 408 13.67 -15.32 17.17
CA ALA A 408 14.53 -15.61 16.03
C ALA A 408 14.29 -14.65 14.85
N VAL A 409 13.01 -14.33 14.59
CA VAL A 409 12.60 -13.37 13.55
C VAL A 409 13.13 -11.96 13.85
N LEU A 410 13.00 -11.49 15.09
CA LEU A 410 13.50 -10.17 15.48
C LEU A 410 15.03 -10.10 15.41
N LYS A 411 15.74 -11.15 15.86
CA LYS A 411 17.20 -11.25 15.76
C LYS A 411 17.69 -11.25 14.31
N ALA A 412 17.03 -12.00 13.43
CA ALA A 412 17.35 -12.01 12.00
C ALA A 412 17.16 -10.63 11.38
N ALA A 413 16.06 -9.93 11.72
CA ALA A 413 15.79 -8.58 11.26
C ALA A 413 16.84 -7.58 11.73
N ALA A 414 17.17 -7.58 13.03
CA ALA A 414 18.15 -6.65 13.59
C ALA A 414 19.54 -6.86 12.98
N ARG A 415 19.97 -8.12 12.84
CA ARG A 415 21.24 -8.45 12.19
C ARG A 415 21.25 -7.96 10.74
N ARG A 416 20.21 -8.28 9.97
CA ARG A 416 20.17 -7.92 8.55
C ARG A 416 20.11 -6.41 8.36
N LEU A 417 19.31 -5.72 9.18
CA LEU A 417 19.22 -4.27 9.14
C LEU A 417 20.58 -3.62 9.45
N ALA A 418 21.30 -4.11 10.46
CA ALA A 418 22.66 -3.65 10.75
C ALA A 418 23.63 -3.87 9.57
N GLU A 419 23.54 -5.00 8.86
CA GLU A 419 24.35 -5.28 7.67
C GLU A 419 24.00 -4.37 6.47
N THR A 420 22.76 -3.88 6.38
CA THR A 420 22.33 -2.96 5.32
C THR A 420 22.72 -1.51 5.58
N LEU A 421 23.26 -1.17 6.74
CA LEU A 421 23.61 0.19 7.12
C LEU A 421 25.12 0.41 7.06
N ASP A 422 25.56 1.46 6.38
CA ASP A 422 26.97 1.84 6.36
C ASP A 422 27.40 2.60 7.64
N GLU A 423 28.70 2.92 7.76
CA GLU A 423 29.26 3.64 8.90
C GLU A 423 28.60 5.04 9.10
N ALA A 424 28.03 5.63 8.05
CA ALA A 424 27.33 6.91 8.10
C ALA A 424 25.81 6.76 8.38
N GLY A 425 25.34 5.54 8.63
CA GLY A 425 23.92 5.22 8.79
C GLY A 425 23.12 5.40 7.50
N CYS A 426 23.78 5.43 6.34
CA CYS A 426 23.10 5.40 5.06
C CYS A 426 22.67 3.96 4.76
N PRO A 427 21.39 3.73 4.43
CA PRO A 427 20.96 2.42 4.03
C PRO A 427 21.48 2.05 2.63
N THR A 428 21.89 0.80 2.49
CA THR A 428 22.44 0.19 1.27
C THR A 428 21.57 -1.01 0.87
N GLY A 429 21.37 -1.24 -0.43
CA GLY A 429 20.51 -2.33 -0.91
C GLY A 429 19.08 -2.18 -0.41
N LEU A 430 18.46 -1.05 -0.75
CA LEU A 430 17.17 -0.55 -0.24
C LEU A 430 15.99 -1.36 -0.76
N VAL A 431 16.15 -1.84 -1.99
CA VAL A 431 15.21 -2.73 -2.66
C VAL A 431 16.02 -3.90 -3.18
N GLN A 432 15.75 -5.08 -2.68
CA GLN A 432 16.49 -6.29 -3.06
C GLN A 432 15.52 -7.27 -3.70
N VAL A 433 15.92 -7.88 -4.82
CA VAL A 433 15.19 -8.96 -5.48
C VAL A 433 16.12 -10.15 -5.64
N VAL A 434 15.64 -11.33 -5.27
CA VAL A 434 16.33 -12.60 -5.53
C VAL A 434 15.35 -13.61 -6.09
N ALA A 435 15.87 -14.62 -6.78
CA ALA A 435 15.08 -15.78 -7.15
C ALA A 435 14.56 -16.50 -5.90
N ASN A 436 13.32 -16.94 -5.95
CA ASN A 436 12.67 -17.71 -4.88
C ASN A 436 12.97 -19.20 -5.09
N ASN A 437 14.11 -19.67 -4.56
CA ASN A 437 14.52 -21.06 -4.66
C ASN A 437 13.92 -21.94 -3.54
N SER A 438 13.13 -21.35 -2.63
CA SER A 438 12.53 -22.04 -1.47
C SER A 438 11.64 -23.21 -1.86
N LEU A 439 11.07 -23.11 -3.06
CA LEU A 439 10.05 -24.02 -3.57
C LEU A 439 10.65 -25.28 -4.18
N ASP A 440 11.91 -25.24 -4.62
CA ASP A 440 12.56 -26.37 -5.30
C ASP A 440 12.54 -27.63 -4.44
N LYS A 441 12.68 -27.47 -3.12
CA LYS A 441 12.71 -28.57 -2.14
C LYS A 441 11.32 -29.08 -1.75
N THR A 442 10.25 -28.40 -2.15
CA THR A 442 8.89 -28.70 -1.70
C THR A 442 8.15 -29.69 -2.61
N GLY A 443 8.73 -30.04 -3.76
CA GLY A 443 8.08 -30.86 -4.79
C GLY A 443 6.87 -30.18 -5.43
N PHE A 444 6.65 -28.89 -5.15
CA PHE A 444 5.58 -28.12 -5.75
C PHE A 444 5.85 -27.98 -7.24
N PRO A 445 4.88 -28.30 -8.13
CA PRO A 445 5.11 -28.29 -9.56
C PRO A 445 5.15 -26.84 -10.08
N VAL A 446 6.28 -26.14 -9.86
CA VAL A 446 6.57 -24.82 -10.44
C VAL A 446 6.98 -24.95 -11.93
N ALA A 447 6.50 -25.97 -12.64
CA ALA A 447 6.83 -26.25 -14.04
C ALA A 447 6.20 -25.23 -15.04
N LEU A 448 5.68 -24.11 -14.53
CA LEU A 448 4.84 -23.18 -15.27
C LEU A 448 5.41 -21.78 -15.43
N VAL A 449 6.54 -21.59 -14.79
CA VAL A 449 7.15 -20.31 -14.56
C VAL A 449 8.43 -20.39 -15.37
N THR A 450 8.31 -20.11 -16.67
CA THR A 450 9.41 -20.26 -17.62
C THR A 450 10.67 -19.57 -17.11
N THR A 451 11.77 -20.29 -17.29
CA THR A 451 12.97 -20.34 -16.46
C THR A 451 14.11 -19.41 -16.91
N ASP A 452 13.83 -18.35 -17.68
CA ASP A 452 14.90 -17.50 -18.25
C ASP A 452 14.74 -15.98 -18.00
N ASP A 453 13.63 -15.53 -17.40
CA ASP A 453 13.45 -14.10 -17.13
C ASP A 453 14.27 -13.70 -15.90
N ALA A 454 15.32 -12.91 -16.13
CA ALA A 454 16.07 -12.26 -15.06
C ALA A 454 15.10 -11.46 -14.17
N PRO A 455 15.34 -11.39 -12.84
CA PRO A 455 14.56 -10.50 -11.98
C PRO A 455 14.60 -9.09 -12.57
N PRO A 456 13.47 -8.35 -12.52
CA PRO A 456 13.44 -7.00 -13.04
C PRO A 456 14.51 -6.19 -12.34
N THR A 457 15.29 -5.40 -13.10
CA THR A 457 16.21 -4.45 -12.50
C THR A 457 15.41 -3.44 -11.70
N LEU A 458 15.44 -3.57 -10.38
CA LEU A 458 14.80 -2.61 -9.49
C LEU A 458 15.74 -1.44 -9.21
N PHE A 459 15.12 -0.29 -9.00
CA PHE A 459 15.82 0.93 -8.64
C PHE A 459 16.22 0.90 -7.18
N ASP A 460 17.53 0.84 -6.95
CA ASP A 460 18.13 0.96 -5.62
C ASP A 460 18.62 2.40 -5.40
N ALA A 461 17.69 3.30 -5.05
CA ALA A 461 17.95 4.73 -4.89
C ALA A 461 17.68 5.17 -3.44
N ALA A 462 18.70 5.71 -2.76
CA ALA A 462 18.56 6.24 -1.41
C ALA A 462 17.66 7.47 -1.41
N THR A 463 16.73 7.52 -0.46
CA THR A 463 15.77 8.61 -0.31
C THR A 463 15.69 9.03 1.15
N ALA A 464 15.09 10.20 1.39
CA ALA A 464 14.71 10.59 2.73
C ALA A 464 13.78 9.53 3.36
N SER A 465 12.86 8.96 2.58
CA SER A 465 11.93 7.91 3.01
C SER A 465 12.61 6.64 3.47
N THR A 466 13.52 6.11 2.67
CA THR A 466 14.23 4.89 3.04
C THR A 466 15.17 5.12 4.21
N SER A 467 15.78 6.31 4.32
CA SER A 467 16.63 6.68 5.47
C SER A 467 15.84 6.79 6.77
N VAL A 468 14.68 7.43 6.75
CA VAL A 468 13.79 7.54 7.92
C VAL A 468 13.21 6.18 8.28
N ALA A 469 12.79 5.38 7.28
CA ALA A 469 12.29 4.03 7.51
C ALA A 469 13.36 3.12 8.15
N ALA A 470 14.61 3.20 7.70
CA ALA A 470 15.72 2.46 8.29
C ALA A 470 15.92 2.82 9.77
N GLN A 471 15.98 4.12 10.07
CA GLN A 471 16.14 4.60 11.44
C GLN A 471 14.97 4.17 12.33
N ALA A 472 13.74 4.31 11.85
CA ALA A 472 12.56 3.91 12.58
C ALA A 472 12.54 2.39 12.83
N ALA A 473 12.86 1.57 11.83
CA ALA A 473 12.96 0.12 11.97
C ALA A 473 14.00 -0.29 13.03
N VAL A 474 15.16 0.38 13.06
CA VAL A 474 16.18 0.17 14.09
C VAL A 474 15.60 0.40 15.49
N GLU A 475 14.91 1.51 15.72
CA GLU A 475 14.36 1.82 17.04
C GLU A 475 13.19 0.91 17.41
N TRP A 476 12.33 0.54 16.45
CA TRP A 476 11.21 -0.36 16.71
C TRP A 476 11.66 -1.79 17.01
N LEU A 477 12.70 -2.29 16.34
CA LEU A 477 13.28 -3.59 16.67
C LEU A 477 13.90 -3.59 18.07
N ALA A 478 14.63 -2.54 18.43
CA ALA A 478 15.20 -2.38 19.77
C ALA A 478 14.13 -2.28 20.86
N GLU A 479 12.92 -1.82 20.51
CA GLU A 479 11.81 -1.75 21.45
C GLU A 479 10.97 -3.03 21.51
N ALA A 480 10.82 -3.73 20.38
CA ALA A 480 10.19 -5.05 20.35
C ALA A 480 11.00 -6.07 21.16
N ASP A 481 12.34 -5.95 21.15
CA ASP A 481 13.25 -6.74 21.97
C ASP A 481 14.47 -5.90 22.42
N PRO A 482 14.53 -5.49 23.71
CA PRO A 482 15.64 -4.73 24.27
C PRO A 482 17.02 -5.37 24.14
N ASP A 483 17.11 -6.70 24.00
CA ASP A 483 18.41 -7.38 23.83
C ASP A 483 19.06 -7.07 22.47
N LEU A 484 18.27 -6.61 21.50
CA LEU A 484 18.74 -6.24 20.16
C LEU A 484 19.45 -4.89 20.12
N VAL A 485 19.35 -4.09 21.18
CA VAL A 485 20.06 -2.81 21.33
C VAL A 485 21.54 -2.97 21.01
N LYS A 486 22.22 -3.98 21.56
CA LYS A 486 23.66 -4.19 21.33
C LYS A 486 24.01 -4.50 19.88
N VAL A 487 23.13 -5.19 19.15
CA VAL A 487 23.32 -5.54 17.74
C VAL A 487 23.16 -4.29 16.87
N LEU A 488 22.23 -3.42 17.24
CA LEU A 488 21.84 -2.24 16.47
C LEU A 488 22.63 -0.98 16.85
N ASP A 489 23.23 -0.93 18.04
CA ASP A 489 23.95 0.21 18.60
C ASP A 489 24.95 0.88 17.64
N PRO A 490 25.78 0.13 16.87
CA PRO A 490 26.69 0.74 15.91
C PRO A 490 25.98 1.63 14.88
N ALA A 491 24.79 1.22 14.44
CA ALA A 491 24.02 1.92 13.41
C ALA A 491 23.02 2.94 13.98
N ARG A 492 22.59 2.78 15.24
CA ARG A 492 21.57 3.63 15.90
C ARG A 492 21.93 5.10 15.89
N LYS A 493 23.13 5.46 16.34
CA LYS A 493 23.52 6.87 16.45
C LYS A 493 23.56 7.56 15.08
N ALA A 494 24.19 6.92 14.09
CA ALA A 494 24.36 7.50 12.77
C ALA A 494 23.03 7.65 12.01
N THR A 495 22.20 6.61 12.02
CA THR A 495 20.85 6.65 11.41
C THR A 495 19.96 7.69 12.07
N ARG A 496 20.02 7.83 13.40
CA ARG A 496 19.27 8.84 14.16
C ARG A 496 19.66 10.26 13.80
N GLU A 497 20.96 10.57 13.74
CA GLU A 497 21.40 11.92 13.33
C GLU A 497 21.02 12.24 11.88
N ARG A 498 21.11 11.25 10.98
CA ARG A 498 20.65 11.39 9.60
C ARG A 498 19.15 11.68 9.53
N ALA A 499 18.32 10.92 10.26
CA ALA A 499 16.88 11.14 10.31
C ALA A 499 16.49 12.49 10.96
N LYS A 500 17.26 12.98 11.95
CA LYS A 500 17.08 14.35 12.50
C LYS A 500 17.32 15.42 11.44
N ARG A 501 18.40 15.31 10.64
CA ARG A 501 18.66 16.23 9.53
C ARG A 501 17.52 16.21 8.50
N ILE A 502 17.02 15.03 8.18
CA ILE A 502 15.87 14.86 7.28
C ILE A 502 14.60 15.50 7.87
N ALA A 503 14.33 15.33 9.17
CA ALA A 503 13.19 15.95 9.83
C ALA A 503 13.27 17.48 9.85
N ALA A 504 14.46 18.03 10.08
CA ALA A 504 14.71 19.48 9.99
C ALA A 504 14.49 20.00 8.55
N ARG A 505 15.02 19.29 7.55
CA ARG A 505 14.79 19.60 6.13
C ARG A 505 13.30 19.53 5.77
N TRP A 506 12.60 18.47 6.19
CA TRP A 506 11.16 18.32 6.01
C TRP A 506 10.39 19.51 6.60
N PHE A 507 10.76 19.95 7.81
CA PHE A 507 10.12 21.08 8.47
C PHE A 507 10.29 22.39 7.69
N ALA A 508 11.47 22.62 7.10
CA ALA A 508 11.75 23.78 6.26
C ALA A 508 10.98 23.73 4.94
N GLU A 509 11.02 22.60 4.23
CA GLU A 509 10.46 22.44 2.88
C GLU A 509 8.93 22.27 2.85
N SER A 510 8.33 21.78 3.94
CA SER A 510 6.88 21.53 4.03
C SER A 510 6.02 22.79 4.11
N ALA A 511 6.63 23.96 4.26
CA ALA A 511 5.93 25.25 4.19
C ALA A 511 5.30 25.51 2.81
N VAL A 512 5.86 24.90 1.75
CA VAL A 512 5.35 24.99 0.39
C VAL A 512 5.19 23.56 -0.15
N PRO A 513 4.08 22.87 0.20
CA PRO A 513 3.89 21.44 -0.12
C PRO A 513 3.78 21.15 -1.62
N THR A 514 3.66 22.18 -2.46
CA THR A 514 3.69 22.08 -3.93
C THR A 514 5.09 22.29 -4.53
N ALA A 515 6.14 22.43 -3.70
CA ALA A 515 7.48 22.68 -4.19
C ALA A 515 8.02 21.47 -4.99
N PRO A 516 8.82 21.70 -6.06
CA PRO A 516 9.41 20.63 -6.87
C PRO A 516 10.26 19.62 -6.08
N VAL A 517 10.74 19.97 -4.89
CA VAL A 517 11.50 19.06 -4.01
C VAL A 517 10.67 17.88 -3.48
N TRP A 518 9.34 17.98 -3.52
CA TRP A 518 8.40 16.92 -3.14
C TRP A 518 8.04 15.99 -4.28
N GLN A 519 8.62 16.22 -5.46
CA GLN A 519 8.50 15.34 -6.61
C GLN A 519 9.15 13.99 -6.28
N GLY A 520 8.49 12.90 -6.68
CA GLY A 520 9.00 11.55 -6.43
C GLY A 520 10.35 11.33 -7.11
N VAL A 521 11.17 10.41 -6.57
CA VAL A 521 12.52 10.06 -7.08
C VAL A 521 12.55 9.82 -8.59
N TYR A 522 11.43 9.35 -9.13
CA TYR A 522 11.31 8.93 -10.51
C TYR A 522 10.73 9.99 -11.45
N GLN A 523 10.22 11.12 -10.95
CA GLN A 523 9.53 12.12 -11.78
C GLN A 523 10.44 12.81 -12.81
N ALA A 524 11.73 12.99 -12.49
CA ALA A 524 12.71 13.51 -13.43
C ALA A 524 13.27 12.45 -14.39
N THR A 525 12.92 11.17 -14.21
CA THR A 525 13.47 10.08 -15.03
C THR A 525 12.66 9.96 -16.32
N THR A 526 13.36 9.90 -17.46
CA THR A 526 12.75 9.62 -18.75
C THR A 526 13.40 8.39 -19.37
N VAL A 527 12.65 7.64 -20.16
CA VAL A 527 13.20 6.51 -20.94
C VAL A 527 12.89 6.72 -22.41
N SER A 528 13.90 6.63 -23.27
CA SER A 528 13.67 6.77 -24.70
C SER A 528 13.01 5.50 -25.27
N HIS A 529 12.26 5.64 -26.35
CA HIS A 529 11.78 4.48 -27.10
C HIS A 529 12.94 3.63 -27.63
N ALA A 530 14.10 4.23 -27.91
CA ALA A 530 15.28 3.51 -28.36
C ALA A 530 15.85 2.59 -27.26
N ASP A 531 15.86 3.06 -26.01
CA ASP A 531 16.30 2.25 -24.86
C ASP A 531 15.29 1.15 -24.57
N LEU A 532 13.99 1.49 -24.54
CA LEU A 532 12.93 0.50 -24.36
C LEU A 532 12.87 -0.53 -25.49
N LYS A 533 13.32 -0.24 -26.71
CA LYS A 533 13.42 -1.27 -27.78
C LYS A 533 14.56 -2.25 -27.51
N LYS A 534 15.66 -1.77 -26.93
CA LYS A 534 16.85 -2.59 -26.62
C LYS A 534 16.62 -3.48 -25.41
N SER A 535 16.04 -2.94 -24.32
CA SER A 535 15.67 -3.72 -23.15
C SER A 535 14.46 -3.14 -22.42
N ALA A 536 13.84 -3.94 -21.56
CA ALA A 536 12.79 -3.51 -20.64
C ALA A 536 13.31 -2.68 -19.44
N THR A 537 14.60 -2.33 -19.42
CA THR A 537 15.26 -1.69 -18.28
C THR A 537 15.11 -0.18 -18.37
N VAL A 538 14.68 0.44 -17.27
CA VAL A 538 14.67 1.90 -17.13
C VAL A 538 15.94 2.31 -16.37
N PRO A 539 16.65 3.39 -16.76
CA PRO A 539 17.90 3.80 -16.13
C PRO A 539 17.72 4.23 -14.68
N ALA A 540 18.65 3.83 -13.80
CA ALA A 540 18.58 4.17 -12.39
C ALA A 540 18.90 5.65 -12.15
N PRO A 541 18.18 6.32 -11.23
CA PRO A 541 18.53 7.68 -10.85
C PRO A 541 19.90 7.73 -10.19
N ALA A 542 20.57 8.88 -10.27
CA ALA A 542 21.87 9.08 -9.65
C ALA A 542 21.80 8.86 -8.13
N LYS A 543 22.81 8.19 -7.56
CA LYS A 543 22.90 7.97 -6.11
C LYS A 543 23.32 9.26 -5.42
N ALA A 544 22.45 9.82 -4.58
CA ALA A 544 22.80 10.90 -3.66
C ALA A 544 23.07 10.31 -2.27
N ALA A 545 24.21 10.66 -1.66
CA ALA A 545 24.54 10.21 -0.31
C ALA A 545 24.28 11.30 0.76
N ASP A 546 24.32 12.57 0.38
CA ASP A 546 24.08 13.70 1.30
C ASP A 546 22.59 13.97 1.46
N VAL A 547 22.17 14.23 2.71
CA VAL A 547 20.77 14.47 3.10
C VAL A 547 20.14 15.59 2.30
N ASP A 548 20.89 16.64 2.01
CA ASP A 548 20.39 17.83 1.32
C ASP A 548 20.18 17.58 -0.18
N ALA A 549 20.84 16.57 -0.74
CA ALA A 549 20.69 16.12 -2.11
C ALA A 549 19.77 14.88 -2.25
N LEU A 550 19.31 14.28 -1.14
CA LEU A 550 18.44 13.12 -1.19
C LEU A 550 17.10 13.47 -1.85
N PRO A 551 16.62 12.68 -2.82
CA PRO A 551 15.21 12.68 -3.18
C PRO A 551 14.34 12.36 -1.96
N MET A 552 13.16 12.98 -1.85
CA MET A 552 12.33 12.80 -0.66
C MET A 552 11.71 11.39 -0.56
N GLY A 553 11.45 10.73 -1.68
CA GLY A 553 10.93 9.36 -1.70
C GLY A 553 9.96 9.11 -2.86
N PRO A 554 9.00 8.17 -2.70
CA PRO A 554 7.95 7.95 -3.69
C PRO A 554 7.09 9.21 -3.90
N ALA A 555 6.35 9.28 -5.01
CA ALA A 555 5.50 10.44 -5.29
C ALA A 555 4.49 10.70 -4.14
N GLY A 556 4.43 11.94 -3.62
CA GLY A 556 3.61 12.27 -2.44
C GLY A 556 4.28 12.00 -1.08
N CYS A 557 5.60 11.81 -1.06
CA CYS A 557 6.40 11.47 0.13
C CYS A 557 6.33 12.45 1.31
N LEU A 558 5.80 13.67 1.14
CA LEU A 558 5.67 14.66 2.22
C LEU A 558 5.14 14.04 3.51
N TYR A 559 4.09 13.23 3.43
CA TYR A 559 3.48 12.63 4.61
C TYR A 559 3.99 11.21 4.90
N ARG A 560 4.70 10.55 3.97
CA ARG A 560 5.21 9.16 4.17
C ARG A 560 6.29 9.08 5.23
N LEU A 561 7.08 10.14 5.39
CA LEU A 561 8.15 10.25 6.40
C LEU A 561 7.60 10.40 7.82
N VAL A 562 6.42 11.02 7.94
CA VAL A 562 5.89 11.51 9.21
C VAL A 562 5.70 10.38 10.25
N PRO A 563 5.12 9.20 9.91
CA PRO A 563 5.05 8.09 10.85
C PRO A 563 6.43 7.60 11.31
N GLY A 564 7.41 7.57 10.42
CA GLY A 564 8.77 7.14 10.73
C GLY A 564 9.51 8.09 11.67
N PHE A 565 9.22 9.40 11.64
CA PHE A 565 9.79 10.35 12.62
C PHE A 565 9.47 10.01 14.07
N ARG A 566 8.44 9.21 14.35
CA ARG A 566 8.16 8.71 15.71
C ARG A 566 9.34 7.92 16.28
N GLY A 567 10.13 7.27 15.43
CA GLY A 567 11.37 6.58 15.80
C GLY A 567 12.40 7.53 16.45
N LEU A 568 12.37 8.83 16.16
CA LEU A 568 13.26 9.82 16.78
C LEU A 568 12.93 10.11 18.25
N PHE A 569 11.80 9.62 18.75
CA PHE A 569 11.26 9.98 20.07
C PHE A 569 10.91 8.75 20.91
N THR A 570 11.45 7.57 20.58
CA THR A 570 11.26 6.33 21.35
C THR A 570 11.81 6.39 22.77
N ASP A 571 12.86 7.19 22.99
CA ASP A 571 13.43 7.48 24.31
C ASP A 571 12.55 8.41 25.16
N LYS A 572 11.48 8.97 24.59
CA LYS A 572 10.51 9.83 25.27
C LYS A 572 9.21 9.05 25.50
N THR A 573 9.06 8.53 26.72
CA THR A 573 7.96 7.62 27.08
C THR A 573 6.65 8.34 27.37
N THR A 574 6.69 9.65 27.66
CA THR A 574 5.48 10.45 27.92
C THR A 574 5.26 11.55 26.89
N ALA A 575 4.01 11.94 26.68
CA ALA A 575 3.65 13.08 25.83
C ALA A 575 4.32 14.38 26.29
N LYS A 576 4.47 14.56 27.62
CA LYS A 576 5.16 15.70 28.22
C LYS A 576 6.64 15.75 27.80
N ASP A 577 7.33 14.61 27.82
CA ASP A 577 8.74 14.53 27.42
C ASP A 577 8.92 14.80 25.93
N ARG A 578 7.98 14.32 25.10
CA ARG A 578 7.96 14.62 23.66
C ARG A 578 7.72 16.09 23.38
N LEU A 579 6.76 16.71 24.07
CA LEU A 579 6.48 18.14 23.93
C LEU A 579 7.57 19.05 24.51
N ALA A 580 8.48 18.53 25.33
CA ALA A 580 9.68 19.24 25.75
C ALA A 580 10.75 19.28 24.64
N ASP A 581 10.77 18.28 23.75
CA ASP A 581 11.73 18.18 22.65
C ASP A 581 11.48 19.25 21.57
N GLY A 582 12.53 19.95 21.16
CA GLY A 582 12.44 21.04 20.19
C GLY A 582 12.03 20.58 18.79
N LEU A 583 12.58 19.45 18.33
CA LEU A 583 12.30 18.92 17.00
C LEU A 583 10.87 18.35 16.93
N PHE A 584 10.43 17.65 17.98
CA PHE A 584 9.05 17.19 18.07
C PHE A 584 8.07 18.36 17.97
N ARG A 585 8.33 19.46 18.71
CA ARG A 585 7.50 20.67 18.68
C ARG A 585 7.45 21.31 17.30
N GLN A 586 8.56 21.36 16.57
CA GLN A 586 8.60 21.87 15.19
C GLN A 586 7.71 21.04 14.26
N ILE A 587 7.85 19.71 14.29
CA ILE A 587 7.05 18.81 13.45
C ILE A 587 5.56 18.94 13.82
N ALA A 588 5.23 18.87 15.11
CA ALA A 588 3.86 19.00 15.60
C ALA A 588 3.24 20.35 15.24
N TYR A 589 3.96 21.46 15.42
CA TYR A 589 3.53 22.79 14.99
C TYR A 589 3.22 22.83 13.50
N ARG A 590 4.12 22.30 12.66
CA ARG A 590 3.93 22.28 11.21
C ARG A 590 2.69 21.48 10.82
N LEU A 591 2.49 20.30 11.41
CA LEU A 591 1.31 19.48 11.15
C LEU A 591 0.02 20.19 11.58
N VAL A 592 0.02 20.84 12.75
CA VAL A 592 -1.12 21.63 13.23
C VAL A 592 -1.46 22.78 12.27
N VAL A 593 -0.46 23.49 11.76
CA VAL A 593 -0.64 24.60 10.81
C VAL A 593 -1.11 24.14 9.42
N LEU A 594 -0.68 22.94 8.99
CA LEU A 594 -1.07 22.37 7.69
C LEU A 594 -2.47 21.73 7.69
N GLN A 595 -3.10 21.58 8.86
CA GLN A 595 -4.46 21.04 8.94
C GLN A 595 -5.46 22.02 8.30
N ASP A 596 -6.28 21.52 7.38
CA ASP A 596 -7.32 22.32 6.77
C ASP A 596 -8.49 22.61 7.74
N GLN A 597 -9.40 23.49 7.33
CA GLN A 597 -10.56 23.85 8.13
C GLN A 597 -11.53 22.69 8.41
N ASN A 598 -11.40 21.55 7.73
CA ASN A 598 -12.25 20.37 7.91
C ASN A 598 -11.58 19.33 8.83
N GLY A 599 -10.38 19.60 9.34
CA GLY A 599 -9.62 18.65 10.15
C GLY A 599 -8.82 17.63 9.34
N GLN A 600 -8.62 17.86 8.03
CA GLN A 600 -7.88 16.96 7.14
C GLN A 600 -6.55 17.54 6.69
N TRP A 601 -5.67 16.67 6.19
CA TRP A 601 -4.43 17.05 5.52
C TRP A 601 -4.51 16.60 4.07
N SER A 602 -4.35 17.54 3.14
CA SER A 602 -4.35 17.27 1.71
C SER A 602 -2.93 17.17 1.17
N SER A 603 -2.67 16.21 0.28
CA SER A 603 -1.43 16.13 -0.49
C SER A 603 -1.74 15.82 -1.96
N PRO A 604 -1.10 16.51 -2.91
CA PRO A 604 -1.10 16.07 -4.30
C PRO A 604 -0.11 14.89 -4.44
N GLY A 605 -0.60 13.65 -4.45
CA GLY A 605 0.31 12.49 -4.53
C GLY A 605 -0.38 11.13 -4.62
N ASN A 606 0.29 10.18 -5.27
CA ASN A 606 -0.17 8.80 -5.52
C ASN A 606 -0.04 7.88 -4.28
N GLN A 607 -0.64 6.69 -4.38
CA GLN A 607 -0.91 5.72 -3.30
C GLN A 607 0.25 4.77 -2.95
N PHE A 608 1.46 4.99 -3.45
CA PHE A 608 2.58 4.06 -3.24
C PHE A 608 3.24 4.32 -1.88
N LEU A 609 3.18 3.31 -1.00
CA LEU A 609 3.70 3.39 0.37
C LEU A 609 5.05 2.67 0.53
N SER A 610 5.57 2.08 -0.54
CA SER A 610 6.87 1.40 -0.64
C SER A 610 7.55 1.78 -1.97
N SER A 611 8.83 2.12 -1.90
CA SER A 611 9.66 2.36 -3.09
C SER A 611 9.87 1.10 -3.92
N ALA A 612 9.90 -0.09 -3.33
CA ALA A 612 9.96 -1.33 -4.11
C ALA A 612 8.68 -1.56 -4.90
N LEU A 613 7.51 -1.31 -4.30
CA LEU A 613 6.23 -1.42 -4.98
C LEU A 613 6.16 -0.47 -6.18
N GLU A 614 6.63 0.77 -6.00
CA GLU A 614 6.77 1.72 -7.10
C GLU A 614 7.72 1.16 -8.16
N ALA A 615 8.96 0.80 -7.81
CA ALA A 615 9.98 0.23 -8.72
C ALA A 615 9.47 -0.99 -9.52
N LEU A 616 8.75 -1.91 -8.88
CA LEU A 616 8.18 -3.10 -9.50
C LEU A 616 7.12 -2.75 -10.54
N ASN A 617 6.23 -1.79 -10.23
CA ASN A 617 5.22 -1.34 -11.18
C ASN A 617 5.85 -0.66 -12.40
N ILE A 618 6.95 0.07 -12.20
CA ILE A 618 7.70 0.72 -13.28
C ILE A 618 8.35 -0.32 -14.18
N ALA A 619 9.11 -1.25 -13.60
CA ALA A 619 9.80 -2.28 -14.36
C ALA A 619 8.82 -3.12 -15.19
N ARG A 620 7.63 -3.38 -14.64
CA ARG A 620 6.56 -4.08 -15.35
C ARG A 620 5.97 -3.24 -16.48
N ALA A 621 5.71 -1.95 -16.26
CA ALA A 621 5.25 -1.05 -17.32
C ALA A 621 6.27 -0.94 -18.45
N ALA A 622 7.56 -0.83 -18.12
CA ALA A 622 8.65 -0.81 -19.09
C ALA A 622 8.72 -2.12 -19.90
N ASN A 623 8.52 -3.28 -19.27
CA ASN A 623 8.47 -4.56 -19.97
C ASN A 623 7.28 -4.66 -20.93
N ASP A 624 6.10 -4.21 -20.51
CA ASP A 624 4.92 -4.18 -21.37
C ASP A 624 5.12 -3.25 -22.58
N GLN A 625 5.75 -2.08 -22.37
CA GLN A 625 6.08 -1.15 -23.46
C GLN A 625 7.18 -1.69 -24.38
N HIS A 626 8.22 -2.32 -23.84
CA HIS A 626 9.24 -3.03 -24.63
C HIS A 626 8.58 -4.06 -25.55
N ALA A 627 7.70 -4.91 -25.00
CA ALA A 627 6.97 -5.91 -25.77
C ALA A 627 6.06 -5.27 -26.84
N ALA A 628 5.38 -4.17 -26.52
CA ALA A 628 4.52 -3.45 -27.46
C ALA A 628 5.31 -2.82 -28.62
N LEU A 629 6.41 -2.12 -28.31
CA LEU A 629 7.31 -1.50 -29.30
C LEU A 629 7.90 -2.54 -30.26
N ASN A 630 8.24 -3.72 -29.75
CA ASN A 630 8.80 -4.82 -30.55
C ASN A 630 7.74 -5.59 -31.38
N ARG A 631 6.46 -5.54 -30.99
CA ARG A 631 5.35 -6.15 -31.77
C ARG A 631 4.79 -5.23 -32.85
N GLY A 632 4.98 -3.90 -32.77
CA GLY A 632 4.39 -2.95 -33.72
C GLY A 632 4.86 -1.50 -33.57
N PRO A 633 6.06 -1.13 -34.08
CA PRO A 633 6.69 0.17 -33.81
C PRO A 633 5.92 1.39 -34.35
N GLY A 634 4.99 1.21 -35.30
CA GLY A 634 4.20 2.31 -35.89
C GLY A 634 2.83 2.59 -35.24
N LYS A 635 2.47 1.91 -34.14
CA LYS A 635 1.13 2.02 -33.51
C LYS A 635 1.12 2.68 -32.12
N ILE A 636 2.28 3.03 -31.58
CA ILE A 636 2.39 3.61 -30.24
C ILE A 636 2.54 5.13 -30.37
N ASN A 637 1.40 5.84 -30.34
CA ASN A 637 1.35 7.31 -30.29
C ASN A 637 1.69 7.80 -28.87
N LEU A 638 2.90 7.51 -28.39
CA LEU A 638 3.40 8.05 -27.13
C LEU A 638 4.57 9.02 -27.38
N PRO A 639 4.75 10.06 -26.55
CA PRO A 639 5.89 10.96 -26.62
C PRO A 639 7.21 10.22 -26.38
N ASP A 640 8.27 10.63 -27.09
CA ASP A 640 9.64 10.14 -26.93
C ASP A 640 10.56 11.33 -26.57
N PRO A 641 11.28 11.30 -25.43
CA PRO A 641 11.31 10.22 -24.45
C PRO A 641 10.00 10.14 -23.63
N LEU A 642 9.68 8.94 -23.15
CA LEU A 642 8.53 8.70 -22.28
C LEU A 642 8.85 9.24 -20.88
N PRO A 643 8.06 10.22 -20.37
CA PRO A 643 8.14 10.59 -18.98
C PRO A 643 7.72 9.42 -18.10
N TYR A 644 8.36 9.32 -16.95
CA TYR A 644 8.04 8.33 -15.94
C TYR A 644 6.54 8.29 -15.55
N GLU A 645 5.94 9.45 -15.33
CA GLU A 645 4.53 9.56 -14.95
C GLU A 645 3.62 8.99 -16.02
N LEU A 646 4.03 9.10 -17.29
CA LEU A 646 3.28 8.51 -18.39
C LEU A 646 3.36 6.98 -18.35
N LEU A 647 4.52 6.39 -18.06
CA LEU A 647 4.65 4.94 -17.87
C LEU A 647 3.76 4.41 -16.74
N LEU A 648 3.70 5.13 -15.62
CA LEU A 648 2.78 4.80 -14.52
C LEU A 648 1.30 4.93 -14.96
N ALA A 649 0.96 6.02 -15.66
CA ALA A 649 -0.41 6.31 -16.09
C ALA A 649 -0.96 5.26 -17.07
N LEU A 650 -0.11 4.71 -17.94
CA LEU A 650 -0.50 3.75 -18.99
C LEU A 650 -1.01 2.41 -18.45
N ARG A 651 -0.76 2.07 -17.19
CA ARG A 651 -1.02 0.73 -16.64
C ARG A 651 -2.02 0.67 -15.49
N LEU A 652 -2.36 1.81 -14.89
CA LEU A 652 -3.35 1.92 -13.82
C LEU A 652 -4.65 1.09 -14.05
N PRO A 653 -5.17 0.86 -15.28
CA PRO A 653 -6.39 0.08 -15.48
C PRO A 653 -6.28 -1.46 -15.36
N GLN A 654 -5.08 -2.06 -15.36
CA GLN A 654 -4.91 -3.53 -15.45
C GLN A 654 -4.47 -4.20 -14.14
N VAL A 655 -3.79 -3.49 -13.24
CA VAL A 655 -3.42 -3.99 -11.89
C VAL A 655 -4.41 -3.54 -10.84
N MET A 656 -4.93 -2.32 -11.03
CA MET A 656 -6.05 -1.82 -10.27
C MET A 656 -7.30 -2.08 -11.12
N PRO A 657 -8.40 -2.60 -10.56
CA PRO A 657 -9.69 -2.57 -11.24
C PRO A 657 -9.87 -1.18 -11.87
N SER A 658 -10.23 -1.08 -13.14
CA SER A 658 -10.31 0.21 -13.85
C SER A 658 -11.14 1.23 -13.03
N GLY A 659 -10.45 2.14 -12.31
CA GLY A 659 -11.08 3.08 -11.36
C GLY A 659 -10.75 2.91 -9.86
N ALA A 660 -9.94 1.93 -9.45
CA ALA A 660 -9.57 1.67 -8.05
C ALA A 660 -8.34 2.45 -7.57
N VAL A 661 -8.07 3.62 -8.15
CA VAL A 661 -7.27 4.65 -7.49
C VAL A 661 -8.12 5.08 -6.28
N HIS A 662 -7.62 4.89 -5.06
CA HIS A 662 -8.23 5.45 -3.85
C HIS A 662 -8.67 6.91 -4.14
N PRO A 663 -9.98 7.21 -4.22
CA PRO A 663 -10.46 8.48 -4.76
C PRO A 663 -10.13 9.66 -3.84
N ASP A 664 -9.76 9.36 -2.60
CA ASP A 664 -9.44 10.34 -1.58
C ASP A 664 -7.92 10.44 -1.35
N GLY A 665 -7.29 11.38 -2.06
CA GLY A 665 -5.87 11.72 -1.91
C GLY A 665 -5.50 12.35 -0.57
N ALA A 666 -6.47 12.68 0.30
CA ALA A 666 -6.21 13.20 1.65
C ALA A 666 -6.10 12.10 2.72
N ALA A 667 -6.47 10.85 2.40
CA ALA A 667 -6.58 9.76 3.36
C ALA A 667 -5.26 9.48 4.10
N PHE A 668 -4.21 9.16 3.35
CA PHE A 668 -2.92 8.81 3.94
C PHE A 668 -2.27 9.99 4.65
N ALA A 669 -2.31 11.20 4.06
CA ALA A 669 -1.77 12.40 4.69
C ALA A 669 -2.44 12.68 6.05
N THR A 670 -3.78 12.60 6.10
CA THR A 670 -4.54 12.77 7.35
C THR A 670 -4.15 11.73 8.39
N LEU A 671 -4.08 10.46 8.01
CA LEU A 671 -3.72 9.38 8.93
C LEU A 671 -2.27 9.47 9.42
N ALA A 672 -1.33 9.76 8.52
CA ALA A 672 0.08 9.91 8.85
C ALA A 672 0.32 11.05 9.84
N SER A 673 -0.33 12.21 9.63
CA SER A 673 -0.28 13.35 10.55
C SER A 673 -0.89 12.99 11.90
N LEU A 674 -2.04 12.33 11.92
CA LEU A 674 -2.69 11.93 13.17
C LEU A 674 -1.87 10.89 13.94
N VAL A 675 -1.27 9.91 13.26
CA VAL A 675 -0.38 8.90 13.86
C VAL A 675 0.79 9.55 14.60
N PHE A 676 1.34 10.65 14.08
CA PHE A 676 2.37 11.41 14.78
C PHE A 676 1.80 12.25 15.94
N LEU A 677 0.71 12.97 15.70
CA LEU A 677 0.14 13.91 16.69
C LEU A 677 -0.47 13.22 17.92
N VAL A 678 -0.99 11.99 17.79
CA VAL A 678 -1.54 11.25 18.94
C VAL A 678 -0.50 10.99 20.04
N ASP A 679 0.78 10.93 19.68
CA ASP A 679 1.88 10.75 20.63
C ASP A 679 2.11 11.98 21.52
N GLY A 680 1.58 13.14 21.14
CA GLY A 680 1.60 14.38 21.92
C GLY A 680 0.39 14.58 22.83
N LEU A 681 -0.50 13.58 22.96
CA LEU A 681 -1.68 13.66 23.83
C LEU A 681 -1.36 13.23 25.26
N GLU A 682 -1.58 14.12 26.22
CA GLU A 682 -1.56 13.77 27.66
C GLU A 682 -2.87 13.14 28.13
N LYS A 683 -3.98 13.43 27.44
CA LYS A 683 -5.33 13.01 27.81
C LYS A 683 -6.12 12.65 26.55
N PRO A 684 -7.13 11.76 26.67
CA PRO A 684 -8.10 11.52 25.61
C PRO A 684 -8.69 12.80 25.02
N VAL A 685 -8.97 12.78 23.72
CA VAL A 685 -9.71 13.87 23.08
C VAL A 685 -11.20 13.75 23.38
N SER A 686 -11.88 14.89 23.51
CA SER A 686 -13.34 14.94 23.51
C SER A 686 -13.82 15.34 22.13
N LEU A 687 -14.88 14.69 21.66
CA LEU A 687 -15.61 15.11 20.44
C LEU A 687 -16.82 15.98 20.78
N GLU A 688 -17.07 16.25 22.07
CA GLU A 688 -18.16 17.12 22.51
C GLU A 688 -17.98 18.53 21.94
N GLY A 689 -19.04 19.07 21.34
CA GLY A 689 -19.00 20.39 20.68
C GLY A 689 -18.26 20.41 19.33
N ILE A 690 -17.66 19.30 18.88
CA ILE A 690 -17.05 19.21 17.55
C ILE A 690 -18.09 18.65 16.56
N PRO A 691 -18.39 19.35 15.46
CA PRO A 691 -19.33 18.85 14.46
C PRO A 691 -18.86 17.54 13.79
N ILE A 692 -19.70 16.51 13.83
CA ILE A 692 -19.46 15.20 13.20
C ILE A 692 -20.32 15.02 11.94
N HIS A 693 -21.53 15.56 11.91
CA HIS A 693 -22.38 15.60 10.73
C HIS A 693 -22.76 17.05 10.47
N PRO A 694 -23.17 17.40 9.24
CA PRO A 694 -23.89 18.66 9.07
C PRO A 694 -24.99 18.68 10.12
N THR A 695 -24.99 19.70 10.99
CA THR A 695 -26.19 20.07 11.73
C THR A 695 -27.27 20.11 10.67
N ALA A 696 -28.31 19.27 10.81
CA ALA A 696 -29.44 19.28 9.89
C ALA A 696 -29.76 20.76 9.69
N ALA A 697 -29.56 21.26 8.46
CA ALA A 697 -30.00 22.60 8.15
C ALA A 697 -31.44 22.60 8.62
N THR A 698 -31.77 23.49 9.57
CA THR A 698 -33.14 23.71 9.99
C THR A 698 -33.91 23.97 8.71
N GLU A 699 -34.55 22.93 8.18
CA GLU A 699 -35.41 23.07 7.02
C GLU A 699 -36.44 24.12 7.44
N PRO A 700 -36.62 25.20 6.67
CA PRO A 700 -37.75 26.07 6.93
C PRO A 700 -39.01 25.19 6.95
N PRO A 701 -39.95 25.44 7.88
CA PRO A 701 -41.13 24.60 8.04
C PRO A 701 -41.85 24.48 6.69
N LYS A 702 -42.02 23.25 6.21
CA LYS A 702 -42.66 22.94 4.92
C LYS A 702 -44.08 23.49 4.91
N GLU A 703 -44.44 24.21 3.84
CA GLU A 703 -45.85 24.39 3.51
C GLU A 703 -46.46 23.04 3.12
N PRO A 704 -47.68 22.71 3.56
CA PRO A 704 -48.33 21.44 3.26
C PRO A 704 -48.73 21.41 1.79
N GLY A 705 -47.90 20.81 0.93
CA GLY A 705 -48.20 20.65 -0.48
C GLY A 705 -47.04 20.23 -1.38
N ASP A 706 -45.80 20.49 -0.98
CA ASP A 706 -44.65 20.17 -1.83
C ASP A 706 -44.25 18.69 -1.73
N ALA A 707 -44.18 18.04 -2.90
CA ALA A 707 -43.64 16.71 -3.05
C ALA A 707 -42.23 16.66 -2.44
N ALA A 708 -41.93 15.58 -1.70
CA ALA A 708 -40.62 15.39 -1.11
C ALA A 708 -39.55 15.59 -2.21
N PRO A 709 -38.57 16.49 -2.01
CA PRO A 709 -37.47 16.59 -2.96
C PRO A 709 -36.84 15.20 -3.11
N PRO A 710 -36.38 14.82 -4.32
CA PRO A 710 -35.68 13.57 -4.49
C PRO A 710 -34.56 13.50 -3.45
N PRO A 711 -34.31 12.33 -2.82
CA PRO A 711 -33.27 12.20 -1.83
C PRO A 711 -31.98 12.78 -2.42
N VAL A 712 -31.41 13.79 -1.74
CA VAL A 712 -30.12 14.38 -2.11
C VAL A 712 -29.17 13.22 -2.39
N PRO A 713 -28.40 13.21 -3.49
CA PRO A 713 -27.42 12.14 -3.72
C PRO A 713 -26.51 12.11 -2.50
N TRP A 714 -26.60 11.05 -1.68
CA TRP A 714 -25.94 11.05 -0.38
C TRP A 714 -24.43 11.16 -0.57
N ALA A 715 -23.85 12.14 0.13
CA ALA A 715 -22.46 12.52 -0.03
C ALA A 715 -21.53 11.33 0.24
N ALA A 716 -20.51 11.14 -0.60
CA ALA A 716 -19.53 10.08 -0.39
C ALA A 716 -18.83 10.28 0.98
N PRO A 717 -18.25 9.24 1.62
CA PRO A 717 -17.59 9.39 2.92
C PRO A 717 -16.59 10.56 2.98
N GLN A 718 -15.86 10.80 1.89
CA GLN A 718 -14.96 11.95 1.73
C GLN A 718 -15.68 13.30 1.83
N ASP A 719 -16.89 13.40 1.28
CA ASP A 719 -17.72 14.60 1.33
C ASP A 719 -18.29 14.80 2.74
N ALA A 720 -18.68 13.71 3.42
CA ALA A 720 -19.09 13.78 4.82
C ALA A 720 -17.98 14.35 5.71
N ALA A 721 -16.72 13.96 5.47
CA ALA A 721 -15.57 14.55 6.16
C ALA A 721 -15.41 16.04 5.85
N ARG A 722 -15.68 16.48 4.62
CA ARG A 722 -15.49 17.88 4.17
C ARG A 722 -16.72 18.78 4.32
N SER A 723 -17.86 18.20 4.73
CA SER A 723 -19.15 18.88 4.76
C SER A 723 -19.30 19.91 5.88
N VAL A 724 -18.46 19.86 6.91
CA VAL A 724 -18.55 20.76 8.06
C VAL A 724 -17.18 21.26 8.48
N PRO A 725 -17.00 22.58 8.66
CA PRO A 725 -15.80 23.14 9.26
C PRO A 725 -15.60 22.67 10.70
N ARG A 726 -14.35 22.35 11.02
CA ARG A 726 -13.82 21.99 12.34
C ARG A 726 -12.59 22.86 12.61
N PRO A 727 -12.76 24.18 12.81
CA PRO A 727 -11.63 25.07 13.01
C PRO A 727 -10.86 24.71 14.29
N ASN A 728 -9.54 24.87 14.26
CA ASN A 728 -8.71 24.74 15.45
C ASN A 728 -8.63 26.11 16.15
N SER A 729 -9.49 26.33 17.15
CA SER A 729 -9.54 27.61 17.90
C SER A 729 -8.22 27.94 18.63
N ALA A 730 -7.40 26.95 18.93
CA ALA A 730 -6.09 27.13 19.55
C ALA A 730 -4.96 27.43 18.54
N LEU A 731 -5.22 27.34 17.23
CA LEU A 731 -4.24 27.62 16.18
C LEU A 731 -3.83 29.09 16.15
N GLN A 732 -4.79 30.01 16.22
CA GLN A 732 -4.50 31.44 16.16
C GLN A 732 -3.60 31.91 17.32
N PRO A 733 -3.91 31.60 18.60
CA PRO A 733 -3.02 31.92 19.72
C PRO A 733 -1.61 31.32 19.57
N LEU A 734 -1.52 30.10 19.03
CA LEU A 734 -0.23 29.45 18.75
C LEU A 734 0.57 30.25 17.71
N VAL A 735 -0.05 30.58 16.57
CA VAL A 735 0.62 31.32 15.49
C VAL A 735 1.03 32.73 15.95
N GLU A 736 0.17 33.44 16.70
CA GLU A 736 0.49 34.76 17.24
C GLU A 736 1.68 34.70 18.21
N THR A 737 1.68 33.73 19.13
CA THR A 737 2.76 33.54 20.11
C THR A 737 4.09 33.24 19.41
N VAL A 738 4.06 32.33 18.43
CA VAL A 738 5.25 31.94 17.66
C VAL A 738 5.76 33.12 16.83
N THR A 739 4.88 33.88 16.19
CA THR A 739 5.25 35.06 15.39
C THR A 739 5.93 36.12 16.26
N ALA A 740 5.40 36.37 17.46
CA ALA A 740 6.02 37.30 18.42
C ALA A 740 7.42 36.82 18.87
N ALA A 741 7.58 35.52 19.13
CA ALA A 741 8.86 34.94 19.51
C ALA A 741 9.91 35.00 18.39
N THR A 742 9.51 34.78 17.14
CA THR A 742 10.40 34.86 15.97
C THR A 742 10.89 36.29 15.71
N ASN A 743 9.99 37.28 15.78
CA ASN A 743 10.33 38.69 15.57
C ASN A 743 11.31 39.25 16.61
N SER A 744 11.30 38.70 17.82
CA SER A 744 12.17 39.13 18.93
C SER A 744 13.65 38.71 18.76
N ARG A 745 13.97 37.82 17.81
CA ARG A 745 15.31 37.21 17.64
C ARG A 745 16.11 37.74 16.45
N ILE A 746 15.49 38.48 15.53
CA ILE A 746 16.13 39.03 14.31
C ILE A 746 17.20 40.10 14.63
N THR A 747 17.33 40.51 15.89
CA THR A 747 18.32 41.51 16.36
C THR A 747 19.73 40.98 16.66
N LEU A 748 20.05 39.69 16.45
CA LEU A 748 21.41 39.18 16.67
C LEU A 748 21.82 38.15 15.60
N ALA A 749 22.91 38.43 14.89
CA ALA A 749 23.57 37.56 13.91
C ALA A 749 25.03 37.28 14.35
N PRO A 750 25.78 36.39 13.67
CA PRO A 750 25.82 34.94 13.91
C PRO A 750 27.25 34.44 14.30
N SER A 751 27.39 33.17 14.68
CA SER A 751 28.69 32.51 14.93
C SER A 751 29.07 31.56 13.78
N PRO A 752 30.37 31.34 13.46
CA PRO A 752 30.82 30.63 12.25
C PRO A 752 31.14 29.13 12.45
N ALA A 753 31.09 28.41 11.31
CA ALA A 753 31.53 27.03 11.02
C ALA A 753 33.08 26.95 10.82
N ASP A 754 33.83 25.86 10.57
CA ASP A 754 33.63 24.42 10.31
C ASP A 754 35.03 23.69 10.32
N ALA A 755 35.05 22.35 10.12
CA ALA A 755 36.15 21.47 9.62
C ALA A 755 37.28 21.00 10.60
N GLY A 756 37.83 19.77 10.55
CA GLY A 756 37.70 18.64 9.61
C GLY A 756 38.38 17.32 10.10
N GLN A 757 38.17 16.24 9.35
CA GLN A 757 38.84 14.89 9.39
C GLN A 757 40.14 14.89 8.52
N PRO A 758 40.99 13.83 8.32
CA PRO A 758 40.74 12.35 8.33
C PRO A 758 41.94 11.39 8.69
N GLY A 759 41.73 10.06 8.60
CA GLY A 759 42.80 9.05 8.36
C GLY A 759 42.53 7.57 8.78
N LYS A 760 42.46 6.63 7.82
CA LYS A 760 42.55 5.12 7.87
C LYS A 760 43.78 4.72 6.99
N PRO A 761 44.28 3.46 6.77
CA PRO A 761 43.84 2.06 7.04
C PRO A 761 45.05 1.12 7.44
N PRO A 762 45.21 -0.22 7.14
CA PRO A 762 44.35 -1.32 6.62
C PRO A 762 44.44 -2.73 7.32
N ALA A 763 43.68 -3.69 6.73
CA ALA A 763 43.36 -5.14 6.91
C ALA A 763 44.46 -6.17 7.36
N THR A 764 44.21 -7.45 7.74
CA THR A 764 43.49 -8.58 7.06
C THR A 764 43.41 -9.87 7.99
N PRO A 765 43.05 -11.11 7.57
CA PRO A 765 41.83 -11.87 7.98
C PRO A 765 42.05 -13.24 8.71
N VAL A 766 41.02 -13.85 9.33
CA VAL A 766 40.89 -15.32 9.53
C VAL A 766 39.40 -15.74 9.79
N PRO A 767 38.99 -17.03 9.84
CA PRO A 767 38.13 -17.66 8.84
C PRO A 767 36.75 -18.13 9.36
N VAL A 768 35.95 -18.58 8.40
CA VAL A 768 34.58 -19.08 8.48
C VAL A 768 34.45 -20.35 9.34
N LYS A 769 33.41 -20.41 10.19
CA LYS A 769 32.89 -21.64 10.82
C LYS A 769 31.43 -21.84 10.41
N LYS A 770 31.11 -23.04 9.91
CA LYS A 770 29.76 -23.50 9.54
C LYS A 770 28.83 -23.50 10.76
N PRO A 771 27.51 -23.28 10.58
CA PRO A 771 26.50 -23.88 11.44
C PRO A 771 26.02 -25.20 10.84
N ASP A 772 26.19 -26.27 11.62
CA ASP A 772 25.40 -27.50 11.50
C ASP A 772 24.08 -27.28 12.24
N GLY A 773 22.98 -27.80 11.69
CA GLY A 773 21.65 -27.70 12.26
C GLY A 773 20.59 -28.09 11.23
N GLU A 774 20.56 -29.37 10.86
CA GLU A 774 19.41 -29.96 10.16
C GLU A 774 18.24 -30.03 11.14
N ASP A 775 17.19 -29.25 10.86
CA ASP A 775 15.86 -29.48 11.43
C ASP A 775 15.27 -30.73 10.77
N ASP A 776 15.04 -31.76 11.58
CA ASP A 776 14.35 -32.99 11.23
C ASP A 776 12.87 -32.68 10.93
N VAL A 777 12.53 -32.61 9.64
CA VAL A 777 11.16 -32.39 9.17
C VAL A 777 10.54 -33.74 8.85
N GLY A 778 9.59 -34.16 9.69
CA GLY A 778 8.81 -35.38 9.49
C GLY A 778 8.20 -35.46 8.08
N THR A 779 8.20 -36.67 7.53
CA THR A 779 7.70 -36.94 6.18
C THR A 779 6.18 -37.01 6.18
N PHE A 780 5.58 -36.82 5.02
CA PHE A 780 4.12 -36.79 4.88
C PHE A 780 3.45 -38.12 5.30
N ASP A 781 4.12 -39.26 5.11
CA ASP A 781 3.58 -40.58 5.47
C ASP A 781 3.41 -40.75 6.99
N ASP A 782 4.14 -39.95 7.77
CA ASP A 782 4.04 -39.88 9.23
C ASP A 782 2.75 -39.20 9.72
N LEU A 783 1.99 -38.53 8.84
CA LEU A 783 0.74 -37.83 9.15
C LEU A 783 -0.51 -38.68 8.92
N LEU A 784 -0.42 -39.70 8.05
CA LEU A 784 -1.56 -40.53 7.66
C LEU A 784 -1.59 -41.90 8.35
N THR A 785 -0.49 -42.35 8.95
CA THR A 785 -0.48 -43.61 9.71
C THR A 785 -1.43 -43.53 10.92
N PRO A 786 -2.22 -44.57 11.21
CA PRO A 786 -2.95 -44.68 12.47
C PRO A 786 -1.91 -44.66 13.60
N GLY A 787 -2.03 -43.70 14.53
CA GLY A 787 -1.17 -43.69 15.71
C GLY A 787 -1.38 -45.00 16.48
N ALA A 788 -0.36 -45.84 16.54
CA ALA A 788 -0.33 -46.91 17.53
C ALA A 788 -0.31 -46.24 18.90
N GLY A 789 -1.38 -46.46 19.68
CA GLY A 789 -1.52 -45.87 21.00
C GLY A 789 -0.31 -46.18 21.88
N LYS A 790 0.19 -45.15 22.54
CA LYS A 790 0.82 -45.23 23.86
C LYS A 790 0.33 -44.07 24.69
#